data_AF-A0A8T0S797-F1
#
_entry.id   AF-A0A8T0S797-F1
#
_cell.length_a   1.000
_cell.length_b   1.000
_cell.length_c   1.000
_cell.angle_alpha   90.00
_cell.angle_beta   90.00
_cell.angle_gamma   90.00
#
_symmetry.space_group_name_H-M   'P 1'
#
loop_
_entity.id
_entity.type
_entity.pdbx_description
1 polymer ?
#
loop_
_entity_poly.entity_id
_entity_poly.type
_entity_poly.pdbx_seq_one_letter_code
_entity_poly.pdbx_strand_id
1 'polypeptide(L)'
;MVRLLLALALLLVGRLADAATVKYTFTVGSMQINQLCSTTSIIAVNGQLPGPSIEVNEGDAVEVKVINNSPYNVTIHWHGVLQLMTPWADGPSLVSQCPIQPSGSYTYRFGVPGQEGTLWWHAHSSFLRATVYGAFIVRPRAGNAYPFPAPDMEVPIVLGEWWNRNVVDVESDALLAGQLPAQSDAFTVNGKTGLLYPCANDTFTAVVEPNARVLLRVINAGLNSHLFFKVAGHNFTVVAVDAGYTSNLNTDTLVLAPGQTVDALVDTAAAPGSYYMAVQAHDTMSPLTFAASDTTTATAILQYNGTSTSPPAMPAMPSSSDAATANAFYFGLRGLGTPAVPSPVDVSMTIELGLGQLPCDPSQTRCNGTAAAAAMNGVSFRLPGPQASLLGAHANGLAGVFTADFPDGPPPSGTAMAVGTKVRKVSFNSVVEIVLQNPSAVPTENHPIHLHGFNFFVLAQGVGPFTPASVAYNLVDPVARNTIAVPGGGWAVIRFVANNPGMWFFHCHLDPHVPMGLGMVFHVDSGTTPGSTLPPPPANWVGVCDAQSYAAAAAAEVAPAPALSPAPAPALAPASAPGPANSPRAAAGSPVIPPRAVDHKPSPNLPQHRDGGLPSSRSTAGPRAAGHLTGLLCIILLLFVLHQHKA
;
A
#
# COMPACT_ATOMS: atom_id res chain seq x y z
N MET A 1 16.39 -10.35 56.52
CA MET A 1 15.80 -10.98 55.31
C MET A 1 14.60 -10.21 54.75
N VAL A 2 13.61 -9.82 55.55
CA VAL A 2 12.39 -9.12 55.06
C VAL A 2 12.68 -7.79 54.33
N ARG A 3 13.65 -6.99 54.78
CA ARG A 3 14.05 -5.74 54.10
C ARG A 3 14.81 -5.95 52.79
N LEU A 4 15.50 -7.08 52.63
CA LEU A 4 16.23 -7.44 51.40
C LEU A 4 15.25 -8.00 50.35
N LEU A 5 14.23 -8.74 50.78
CA LEU A 5 13.13 -9.21 49.92
C LEU A 5 12.23 -8.07 49.46
N LEU A 6 12.00 -7.04 50.29
CA LEU A 6 11.26 -5.84 49.88
C LEU A 6 12.06 -4.99 48.86
N ALA A 7 13.38 -4.88 49.03
CA ALA A 7 14.25 -4.20 48.07
C ALA A 7 14.36 -4.97 46.74
N LEU A 8 14.39 -6.31 46.77
CA LEU A 8 14.32 -7.14 45.56
C LEU A 8 12.95 -7.05 44.88
N ALA A 9 11.85 -6.99 45.64
CA ALA A 9 10.50 -6.79 45.09
C ALA A 9 10.31 -5.39 44.48
N LEU A 10 10.96 -4.35 45.04
CA LEU A 10 10.98 -3.00 44.46
C LEU A 10 11.95 -2.86 43.28
N LEU A 11 12.99 -3.69 43.20
CA LEU A 11 13.88 -3.79 42.03
C LEU A 11 13.32 -4.70 40.91
N LEU A 12 12.31 -5.53 41.22
CA LEU A 12 11.53 -6.31 40.23
C LEU A 12 10.27 -5.60 39.73
N VAL A 13 10.01 -4.35 40.14
CA VAL A 13 9.17 -3.44 39.36
C VAL A 13 10.02 -2.94 38.18
N GLY A 14 10.46 -3.88 37.34
CA GLY A 14 10.89 -3.57 35.99
C GLY A 14 9.76 -2.79 35.35
N ARG A 15 10.12 -1.71 34.65
CA ARG A 15 9.17 -0.91 33.88
C ARG A 15 8.45 -1.84 32.91
N LEU A 16 7.28 -2.35 33.29
CA LEU A 16 6.27 -2.73 32.33
C LEU A 16 5.92 -1.41 31.65
N ALA A 17 6.54 -1.15 30.51
CA ALA A 17 6.10 -0.11 29.62
C ALA A 17 4.69 -0.52 29.20
N ASP A 18 3.70 0.06 29.88
CA ASP A 18 2.29 -0.17 29.57
C ASP A 18 2.06 0.32 28.14
N ALA A 19 1.38 -0.49 27.33
CA ALA A 19 1.07 -0.13 25.95
C ALA A 19 0.26 1.18 25.98
N ALA A 20 0.71 2.21 25.24
CA ALA A 20 0.01 3.48 25.24
C ALA A 20 -1.28 3.34 24.42
N THR A 21 -2.34 4.04 24.84
CA THR A 21 -3.49 4.28 23.96
C THR A 21 -3.27 5.57 23.20
N VAL A 22 -2.98 5.47 21.91
CA VAL A 22 -2.79 6.61 21.01
C VAL A 22 -4.11 6.95 20.33
N LYS A 23 -4.51 8.22 20.38
CA LYS A 23 -5.82 8.68 19.92
C LYS A 23 -5.71 9.70 18.80
N TYR A 24 -6.50 9.51 17.75
CA TYR A 24 -6.64 10.42 16.62
C TYR A 24 -8.09 10.77 16.34
N THR A 25 -8.32 11.93 15.73
CA THR A 25 -9.61 12.31 15.14
C THR A 25 -9.39 12.66 13.68
N PHE A 26 -10.10 11.96 12.80
CA PHE A 26 -10.09 12.15 11.37
C PHE A 26 -11.41 12.81 10.97
N THR A 27 -11.35 14.05 10.52
CA THR A 27 -12.47 14.74 9.90
C THR A 27 -12.33 14.62 8.40
N VAL A 28 -13.17 13.79 7.78
CA VAL A 28 -13.19 13.58 6.33
C VAL A 28 -14.10 14.64 5.72
N GLY A 29 -13.58 15.45 4.81
CA GLY A 29 -14.36 16.55 4.22
C GLY A 29 -13.68 17.18 3.02
N SER A 30 -14.34 18.17 2.42
CA SER A 30 -13.84 18.83 1.23
C SER A 30 -12.64 19.74 1.52
N MET A 31 -11.66 19.73 0.62
CA MET A 31 -10.48 20.60 0.63
C MET A 31 -10.24 21.13 -0.78
N GLN A 32 -9.96 22.43 -0.92
CA GLN A 32 -9.51 22.99 -2.19
C GLN A 32 -8.00 22.84 -2.32
N ILE A 33 -7.55 22.40 -3.50
CA ILE A 33 -6.14 22.26 -3.82
C ILE A 33 -5.87 22.77 -5.24
N ASN A 34 -4.70 23.38 -5.43
CA ASN A 34 -4.25 23.86 -6.73
C ASN A 34 -3.20 22.89 -7.28
N GLN A 35 -3.49 22.25 -8.40
CA GLN A 35 -2.63 21.26 -9.04
C GLN A 35 -2.87 21.26 -10.54
N LEU A 36 -1.81 21.10 -11.34
CA LEU A 36 -1.87 21.10 -12.81
C LEU A 36 -2.65 22.29 -13.41
N CYS A 37 -2.37 23.50 -12.90
CA CYS A 37 -3.00 24.75 -13.32
C CYS A 37 -4.51 24.89 -13.01
N SER A 38 -5.08 23.96 -12.22
CA SER A 38 -6.49 23.96 -11.86
C SER A 38 -6.67 23.98 -10.35
N THR A 39 -7.71 24.68 -9.88
CA THR A 39 -8.21 24.55 -8.51
C THR A 39 -9.32 23.51 -8.52
N THR A 40 -9.16 22.44 -7.76
CA THR A 40 -10.18 21.40 -7.62
C THR A 40 -10.50 21.13 -6.15
N SER A 41 -11.74 20.71 -5.92
CA SER A 41 -12.21 20.31 -4.60
C SER A 41 -12.09 18.80 -4.46
N ILE A 42 -11.25 18.34 -3.55
CA ILE A 42 -11.06 16.93 -3.22
C ILE A 42 -11.68 16.59 -1.86
N ILE A 43 -11.82 15.29 -1.57
CA ILE A 43 -12.08 14.82 -0.20
C ILE A 43 -10.76 14.47 0.47
N ALA A 44 -10.53 15.01 1.66
CA ALA A 44 -9.30 14.86 2.40
C ALA A 44 -9.57 14.63 3.89
N VAL A 45 -8.55 14.16 4.62
CA VAL A 45 -8.60 14.03 6.07
C VAL A 45 -7.94 15.24 6.70
N ASN A 46 -8.65 15.95 7.57
CA ASN A 46 -8.15 17.11 8.32
C ASN A 46 -7.53 18.20 7.40
N GLY A 47 -8.05 18.34 6.18
CA GLY A 47 -7.57 19.32 5.20
C GLY A 47 -6.12 19.08 4.73
N GLN A 48 -5.68 17.82 4.65
CA GLN A 48 -4.33 17.45 4.24
C GLN A 48 -4.34 16.38 3.14
N LEU A 49 -3.40 16.52 2.19
CA LEU A 49 -3.06 15.51 1.18
C LEU A 49 -1.53 15.35 1.11
N PRO A 50 -0.96 14.17 1.44
CA PRO A 50 -1.61 13.04 2.09
C PRO A 50 -2.23 13.45 3.43
N GLY A 51 -3.16 12.66 3.94
CA GLY A 51 -3.69 12.85 5.27
C GLY A 51 -2.63 12.65 6.37
N PRO A 52 -2.99 12.93 7.63
CA PRO A 52 -2.05 12.86 8.75
C PRO A 52 -1.45 11.47 8.92
N SER A 53 -0.15 11.42 9.22
CA SER A 53 0.51 10.16 9.58
C SER A 53 0.05 9.71 10.97
N ILE A 54 -0.17 8.40 11.12
CA ILE A 54 -0.30 7.75 12.43
C ILE A 54 1.07 7.21 12.79
N GLU A 55 1.55 7.53 14.00
CA GLU A 55 2.81 7.04 14.52
C GLU A 55 2.58 6.42 15.89
N VAL A 56 2.91 5.14 16.00
CA VAL A 56 2.69 4.32 17.19
C VAL A 56 3.92 3.45 17.42
N ASN A 57 4.06 2.87 18.61
CA ASN A 57 5.06 1.83 18.86
C ASN A 57 4.41 0.46 18.81
N GLU A 58 5.21 -0.57 18.53
CA GLU A 58 4.76 -1.96 18.59
C GLU A 58 4.07 -2.27 19.93
N GLY A 59 2.86 -2.83 19.83
CA GLY A 59 2.02 -3.18 20.97
C GLY A 59 1.12 -2.06 21.51
N ASP A 60 1.21 -0.83 21.00
CA ASP A 60 0.27 0.24 21.38
C ASP A 60 -1.17 -0.10 20.98
N ALA A 61 -2.12 0.48 21.72
CA ALA A 61 -3.53 0.50 21.36
C ALA A 61 -3.85 1.78 20.58
N VAL A 62 -4.64 1.66 19.52
CA VAL A 62 -4.97 2.77 18.62
C VAL A 62 -6.47 3.02 18.65
N GLU A 63 -6.85 4.28 18.79
CA GLU A 63 -8.23 4.76 18.69
C GLU A 63 -8.33 5.88 17.66
N VAL A 64 -9.07 5.67 16.58
CA VAL A 64 -9.30 6.71 15.57
C VAL A 64 -10.79 6.97 15.41
N LYS A 65 -11.22 8.18 15.82
CA LYS A 65 -12.58 8.66 15.57
C LYS A 65 -12.66 9.27 14.17
N VAL A 66 -13.37 8.63 13.27
CA VAL A 66 -13.64 9.12 11.91
C VAL A 66 -14.99 9.83 11.90
N ILE A 67 -15.00 11.10 11.51
CA ILE A 67 -16.18 11.95 11.34
C ILE A 67 -16.33 12.22 9.86
N ASN A 68 -17.44 11.77 9.26
CA ASN A 68 -17.67 11.93 7.83
C ASN A 68 -18.47 13.22 7.57
N ASN A 69 -17.77 14.28 7.20
CA ASN A 69 -18.35 15.54 6.70
C ASN A 69 -18.27 15.64 5.17
N SER A 70 -17.98 14.54 4.47
CA SER A 70 -17.97 14.46 3.02
C SER A 70 -19.39 14.16 2.49
N PRO A 71 -19.66 14.39 1.20
CA PRO A 71 -20.95 14.03 0.60
C PRO A 71 -21.09 12.53 0.28
N TYR A 72 -20.05 11.73 0.52
CA TYR A 72 -19.98 10.31 0.12
C TYR A 72 -20.02 9.38 1.33
N ASN A 73 -20.36 8.11 1.10
CA ASN A 73 -20.15 7.07 2.09
C ASN A 73 -18.65 6.79 2.23
N VAL A 74 -18.17 6.69 3.47
CA VAL A 74 -16.74 6.51 3.74
C VAL A 74 -16.50 5.37 4.72
N THR A 75 -15.49 4.57 4.44
CA THR A 75 -14.82 3.72 5.44
C THR A 75 -13.32 3.97 5.38
N ILE A 76 -12.60 3.70 6.48
CA ILE A 76 -11.15 3.76 6.52
C ILE A 76 -10.61 2.37 6.84
N HIS A 77 -9.66 1.90 6.04
CA HIS A 77 -8.90 0.69 6.26
C HIS A 77 -7.47 1.01 6.72
N TRP A 78 -6.98 0.19 7.65
CA TRP A 78 -5.63 0.28 8.22
C TRP A 78 -4.76 -0.76 7.53
N HIS A 79 -4.34 -0.46 6.30
CA HIS A 79 -3.68 -1.39 5.40
C HIS A 79 -2.50 -2.10 6.06
N GLY A 80 -2.60 -3.44 6.11
CA GLY A 80 -1.60 -4.31 6.69
C GLY A 80 -1.62 -4.44 8.20
N VAL A 81 -2.45 -3.67 8.93
CA VAL A 81 -2.69 -3.92 10.36
C VAL A 81 -3.42 -5.26 10.50
N LEU A 82 -2.93 -6.13 11.37
CA LEU A 82 -3.47 -7.50 11.48
C LEU A 82 -4.88 -7.58 12.06
N GLN A 83 -5.36 -6.52 12.74
CA GLN A 83 -6.71 -6.47 13.33
C GLN A 83 -7.01 -7.71 14.20
N LEU A 84 -6.03 -8.15 15.00
CA LEU A 84 -6.17 -9.35 15.82
C LEU A 84 -7.37 -9.20 16.76
N MET A 85 -8.38 -10.06 16.57
CA MET A 85 -9.64 -10.04 17.32
C MET A 85 -10.46 -8.75 17.18
N THR A 86 -10.15 -7.89 16.21
CA THR A 86 -10.86 -6.64 15.92
C THR A 86 -11.27 -6.47 14.45
N PRO A 87 -11.78 -7.51 13.75
CA PRO A 87 -12.21 -7.35 12.34
C PRO A 87 -13.30 -6.29 12.17
N TRP A 88 -14.03 -5.94 13.24
CA TRP A 88 -14.98 -4.84 13.28
C TRP A 88 -14.39 -3.47 12.91
N ALA A 89 -13.08 -3.31 13.11
CA ALA A 89 -12.31 -2.10 12.83
C ALA A 89 -11.44 -2.24 11.57
N ASP A 90 -11.63 -3.29 10.76
CA ASP A 90 -10.82 -3.51 9.55
C ASP A 90 -11.11 -2.46 8.47
N GLY A 91 -12.38 -2.12 8.23
CA GLY A 91 -12.76 -1.03 7.33
C GLY A 91 -13.38 -1.38 5.97
N PRO A 92 -13.05 -2.47 5.24
CA PRO A 92 -13.54 -2.65 3.87
C PRO A 92 -15.07 -2.62 3.79
N SER A 93 -15.59 -1.64 3.04
CA SER A 93 -17.02 -1.35 2.95
C SER A 93 -17.79 -2.57 2.47
N LEU A 94 -18.89 -2.89 3.15
CA LEU A 94 -19.74 -4.06 2.93
C LEU A 94 -19.06 -5.42 3.11
N VAL A 95 -17.77 -5.48 3.44
CA VAL A 95 -17.11 -6.70 3.90
C VAL A 95 -17.14 -6.75 5.43
N SER A 96 -16.44 -5.82 6.09
CA SER A 96 -16.33 -5.81 7.56
C SER A 96 -17.37 -4.92 8.23
N GLN A 97 -17.87 -3.88 7.55
CA GLN A 97 -18.84 -2.93 8.12
C GLN A 97 -19.69 -2.28 7.03
N CYS A 98 -20.83 -1.71 7.41
CA CYS A 98 -21.49 -0.71 6.59
C CYS A 98 -20.67 0.60 6.62
N PRO A 99 -20.71 1.41 5.55
CA PRO A 99 -19.96 2.65 5.52
C PRO A 99 -20.57 3.71 6.42
N ILE A 100 -19.69 4.59 6.90
CA ILE A 100 -20.03 5.77 7.68
C ILE A 100 -20.74 6.72 6.71
N GLN A 101 -22.04 6.93 6.92
CA GLN A 101 -22.85 7.84 6.11
C GLN A 101 -22.39 9.30 6.29
N PRO A 102 -22.72 10.21 5.35
CA PRO A 102 -22.54 11.64 5.54
C PRO A 102 -23.15 12.12 6.88
N SER A 103 -22.44 13.01 7.58
CA SER A 103 -22.72 13.47 8.95
C SER A 103 -22.62 12.39 10.04
N GLY A 104 -22.24 11.15 9.68
CA GLY A 104 -22.01 10.05 10.60
C GLY A 104 -20.61 10.05 11.22
N SER A 105 -20.40 9.17 12.19
CA SER A 105 -19.07 8.90 12.73
C SER A 105 -18.93 7.47 13.23
N TYR A 106 -17.70 6.96 13.21
CA TYR A 106 -17.34 5.67 13.81
C TYR A 106 -15.98 5.78 14.48
N THR A 107 -15.74 4.97 15.52
CA THR A 107 -14.48 4.95 16.24
C THR A 107 -13.85 3.58 16.09
N TYR A 108 -12.76 3.53 15.33
CA TYR A 108 -11.93 2.36 15.13
C TYR A 108 -11.05 2.14 16.36
N ARG A 109 -11.00 0.90 16.85
CA ARG A 109 -10.22 0.51 18.05
C ARG A 109 -9.53 -0.82 17.78
N PHE A 110 -8.20 -0.83 17.86
CA PHE A 110 -7.39 -2.02 17.60
C PHE A 110 -6.01 -1.86 18.26
N GLY A 111 -5.26 -2.97 18.36
CA GLY A 111 -3.86 -2.94 18.76
C GLY A 111 -2.94 -3.23 17.57
N VAL A 112 -1.64 -2.95 17.74
CA VAL A 112 -0.60 -3.26 16.74
C VAL A 112 0.51 -4.19 17.28
N PRO A 113 0.16 -5.36 17.83
CA PRO A 113 1.17 -6.29 18.35
C PRO A 113 1.94 -6.98 17.22
N GLY A 114 3.24 -7.16 17.42
CA GLY A 114 4.10 -7.96 16.55
C GLY A 114 4.33 -7.38 15.15
N GLN A 115 4.08 -6.08 14.95
CA GLN A 115 4.34 -5.38 13.69
C GLN A 115 5.32 -4.24 13.95
N GLU A 116 6.31 -4.06 13.09
CA GLU A 116 7.28 -2.95 13.13
C GLU A 116 7.65 -2.56 11.70
N GLY A 117 7.73 -1.26 11.42
CA GLY A 117 8.04 -0.71 10.10
C GLY A 117 6.92 0.18 9.57
N THR A 118 6.81 0.25 8.25
CA THR A 118 5.83 1.11 7.57
C THR A 118 4.62 0.31 7.10
N LEU A 119 3.45 0.85 7.40
CA LEU A 119 2.13 0.52 6.88
C LEU A 119 1.49 1.84 6.39
N TRP A 120 0.21 1.79 6.05
CA TRP A 120 -0.53 2.97 5.66
C TRP A 120 -2.02 2.79 5.95
N TRP A 121 -2.79 3.87 5.83
CA TRP A 121 -4.24 3.83 5.94
C TRP A 121 -4.84 4.50 4.71
N HIS A 122 -6.04 4.07 4.32
CA HIS A 122 -6.75 4.64 3.19
C HIS A 122 -8.25 4.44 3.26
N ALA A 123 -9.02 5.21 2.49
CA ALA A 123 -10.44 4.93 2.32
C ALA A 123 -10.65 3.57 1.63
N HIS A 124 -11.60 2.77 2.09
CA HIS A 124 -11.91 1.46 1.49
C HIS A 124 -13.36 1.43 0.99
N SER A 125 -13.70 2.49 0.26
CA SER A 125 -15.01 2.78 -0.31
C SER A 125 -14.83 3.74 -1.48
N SER A 126 -15.26 3.34 -2.68
CA SER A 126 -15.05 4.10 -3.92
C SER A 126 -13.56 4.37 -4.21
N PHE A 127 -13.25 5.13 -5.26
CA PHE A 127 -11.91 5.63 -5.57
C PHE A 127 -11.45 6.76 -4.63
N LEU A 128 -12.14 6.97 -3.49
CA LEU A 128 -11.80 8.02 -2.53
C LEU A 128 -10.37 7.91 -1.97
N ARG A 129 -9.76 6.71 -1.98
CA ARG A 129 -8.35 6.58 -1.58
C ARG A 129 -7.36 7.25 -2.50
N ALA A 130 -7.79 7.82 -3.64
CA ALA A 130 -6.94 8.67 -4.46
C ALA A 130 -6.55 9.96 -3.73
N THR A 131 -7.30 10.36 -2.69
CA THR A 131 -7.01 11.56 -1.87
C THR A 131 -7.22 11.36 -0.37
N VAL A 132 -7.87 10.27 0.05
CA VAL A 132 -8.11 9.90 1.46
C VAL A 132 -7.17 8.75 1.83
N TYR A 133 -5.91 9.07 2.13
CA TYR A 133 -4.88 8.12 2.53
C TYR A 133 -3.78 8.82 3.35
N GLY A 134 -2.97 8.05 4.08
CA GLY A 134 -1.81 8.55 4.82
C GLY A 134 -0.94 7.43 5.39
N ALA A 135 0.23 7.77 5.91
CA ALA A 135 1.16 6.78 6.45
C ALA A 135 0.71 6.25 7.83
N PHE A 136 1.08 5.01 8.12
CA PHE A 136 0.89 4.37 9.42
C PHE A 136 2.24 3.74 9.82
N ILE A 137 2.95 4.36 10.75
CA ILE A 137 4.32 3.98 11.12
C ILE A 137 4.29 3.30 12.47
N VAL A 138 4.79 2.07 12.52
CA VAL A 138 4.95 1.30 13.76
C VAL A 138 6.42 1.25 14.12
N ARG A 139 6.82 2.06 15.08
CA ARG A 139 8.19 2.10 15.59
C ARG A 139 8.45 0.88 16.49
N PRO A 140 9.71 0.49 16.70
CA PRO A 140 10.05 -0.54 17.66
C PRO A 140 9.47 -0.21 19.03
N ARG A 141 9.05 -1.24 19.77
CA ARG A 141 8.57 -1.08 21.15
C ARG A 141 9.55 -0.24 21.96
N ALA A 142 9.04 0.64 22.82
CA ALA A 142 9.88 1.50 23.65
C ALA A 142 10.98 0.70 24.39
N GLY A 143 12.25 1.04 24.14
CA GLY A 143 13.42 0.35 24.69
C GLY A 143 14.04 -0.71 23.77
N ASN A 144 13.35 -1.09 22.69
CA ASN A 144 13.90 -1.94 21.62
C ASN A 144 14.55 -1.09 20.54
N ALA A 145 15.56 -1.65 19.87
CA ALA A 145 16.22 -1.05 18.72
C ALA A 145 15.78 -1.72 17.42
N TYR A 146 15.91 -1.01 16.31
CA TYR A 146 15.83 -1.61 14.98
C TYR A 146 16.87 -2.76 14.85
N PRO A 147 16.60 -3.78 14.02
CA PRO A 147 17.58 -4.84 13.72
C PRO A 147 18.73 -4.37 12.81
N PHE A 148 18.73 -3.11 12.42
CA PHE A 148 19.77 -2.40 11.69
C PHE A 148 20.18 -1.14 12.46
N PRO A 149 21.34 -0.52 12.17
CA PRO A 149 21.75 0.69 12.86
C PRO A 149 20.70 1.79 12.73
N ALA A 150 20.36 2.43 13.87
CA ALA A 150 19.32 3.44 13.92
C ALA A 150 19.58 4.55 12.88
N PRO A 151 18.55 4.98 12.13
CA PRO A 151 18.68 6.08 11.19
C PRO A 151 18.77 7.42 11.94
N ASP A 152 19.47 8.39 11.35
CA ASP A 152 19.54 9.76 11.85
C ASP A 152 18.25 10.55 11.56
N MET A 153 17.54 10.16 10.50
CA MET A 153 16.29 10.77 10.05
C MET A 153 15.38 9.72 9.41
N GLU A 154 14.07 9.85 9.59
CA GLU A 154 13.07 9.05 8.89
C GLU A 154 12.15 9.95 8.08
N VAL A 155 11.86 9.57 6.84
CA VAL A 155 11.06 10.38 5.91
C VAL A 155 10.00 9.51 5.25
N PRO A 156 8.70 9.76 5.52
CA PRO A 156 7.61 9.16 4.77
C PRO A 156 7.59 9.66 3.32
N ILE A 157 7.55 8.73 2.37
CA ILE A 157 7.46 9.00 0.93
C ILE A 157 6.22 8.28 0.41
N VAL A 158 5.10 8.99 0.31
CA VAL A 158 3.83 8.43 -0.16
C VAL A 158 3.66 8.75 -1.64
N LEU A 159 3.74 7.72 -2.47
CA LEU A 159 3.52 7.79 -3.91
C LEU A 159 2.02 7.69 -4.18
N GLY A 160 1.50 8.49 -5.10
CA GLY A 160 0.08 8.49 -5.44
C GLY A 160 -0.19 8.90 -6.88
N GLU A 161 -1.46 8.91 -7.24
CA GLU A 161 -1.98 9.32 -8.54
C GLU A 161 -2.97 10.47 -8.38
N TRP A 162 -3.05 11.35 -9.36
CA TRP A 162 -3.88 12.56 -9.36
C TRP A 162 -4.79 12.59 -10.57
N TRP A 163 -6.07 12.90 -10.35
CA TRP A 163 -7.03 13.24 -11.39
C TRP A 163 -7.50 14.68 -11.21
N ASN A 164 -7.59 15.42 -12.31
CA ASN A 164 -8.20 16.75 -12.34
C ASN A 164 -9.72 16.68 -12.08
N ARG A 165 -10.33 15.57 -12.50
CA ARG A 165 -11.74 15.24 -12.26
C ARG A 165 -11.95 14.68 -10.85
N ASN A 166 -13.17 14.81 -10.35
CA ASN A 166 -13.59 14.10 -9.15
C ASN A 166 -13.46 12.58 -9.36
N VAL A 167 -12.72 11.92 -8.47
CA VAL A 167 -12.38 10.50 -8.58
C VAL A 167 -13.59 9.58 -8.45
N VAL A 168 -14.62 9.99 -7.71
CA VAL A 168 -15.90 9.25 -7.63
C VAL A 168 -16.62 9.29 -8.98
N ASP A 169 -16.57 10.43 -9.70
CA ASP A 169 -17.14 10.53 -11.05
C ASP A 169 -16.34 9.71 -12.07
N VAL A 170 -15.00 9.64 -11.91
CA VAL A 170 -14.13 8.80 -12.77
C VAL A 170 -14.48 7.32 -12.61
N GLU A 171 -14.67 6.85 -11.38
CA GLU A 171 -15.13 5.50 -11.09
C GLU A 171 -16.54 5.25 -11.65
N SER A 172 -17.49 6.13 -11.32
CA SER A 172 -18.90 6.01 -11.75
C SER A 172 -19.02 5.97 -13.28
N ASP A 173 -18.23 6.79 -13.99
CA ASP A 173 -18.17 6.75 -15.45
C ASP A 173 -17.74 5.40 -16.01
N ALA A 174 -16.67 4.84 -15.43
CA ALA A 174 -16.13 3.55 -15.83
C ALA A 174 -17.15 2.42 -15.59
N LEU A 175 -17.75 2.39 -14.40
CA LEU A 175 -18.73 1.40 -14.01
C LEU A 175 -19.99 1.45 -14.88
N LEU A 176 -20.55 2.63 -15.10
CA LEU A 176 -21.76 2.82 -15.91
C LEU A 176 -21.54 2.45 -17.38
N ALA A 177 -20.34 2.70 -17.91
CA ALA A 177 -19.98 2.33 -19.28
C ALA A 177 -19.52 0.86 -19.41
N GLY A 178 -19.24 0.18 -18.29
CA GLY A 178 -18.65 -1.15 -18.29
C GLY A 178 -17.21 -1.17 -18.86
N GLN A 179 -16.45 -0.10 -18.66
CA GLN A 179 -15.09 0.08 -19.21
C GLN A 179 -14.07 0.29 -18.09
N LEU A 180 -12.79 0.28 -18.46
CA LEU A 180 -11.72 0.74 -17.56
C LEU A 180 -11.84 2.26 -17.33
N PRO A 181 -11.46 2.77 -16.14
CA PRO A 181 -11.49 4.19 -15.86
C PRO A 181 -10.44 4.96 -16.66
N ALA A 182 -10.64 6.27 -16.75
CA ALA A 182 -9.65 7.18 -17.31
C ALA A 182 -8.36 7.14 -16.47
N GLN A 183 -7.21 7.21 -17.13
CA GLN A 183 -5.91 7.29 -16.47
C GLN A 183 -5.77 8.56 -15.65
N SER A 184 -4.87 8.53 -14.66
CA SER A 184 -4.50 9.72 -13.90
C SER A 184 -3.85 10.78 -14.79
N ASP A 185 -4.03 12.04 -14.42
CA ASP A 185 -3.39 13.18 -15.07
C ASP A 185 -1.94 13.38 -14.60
N ALA A 186 -1.58 12.86 -13.41
CA ALA A 186 -0.22 12.89 -12.90
C ALA A 186 0.06 11.85 -11.81
N PHE A 187 1.31 11.47 -11.66
CA PHE A 187 1.83 10.87 -10.43
C PHE A 187 2.17 11.95 -9.39
N THR A 188 2.26 11.55 -8.13
CA THR A 188 2.61 12.44 -7.03
C THR A 188 3.57 11.79 -6.03
N VAL A 189 4.36 12.63 -5.38
CA VAL A 189 5.16 12.29 -4.18
C VAL A 189 4.70 13.20 -3.06
N ASN A 190 4.17 12.61 -1.98
CA ASN A 190 3.54 13.32 -0.87
C ASN A 190 2.53 14.37 -1.37
N GLY A 191 1.63 13.95 -2.26
CA GLY A 191 0.52 14.77 -2.77
C GLY A 191 0.93 15.84 -3.82
N LYS A 192 2.22 15.98 -4.13
CA LYS A 192 2.74 16.97 -5.09
C LYS A 192 3.25 16.29 -6.36
N THR A 193 2.99 16.88 -7.52
CA THR A 193 3.45 16.34 -8.83
C THR A 193 4.96 16.54 -9.06
N GLY A 194 5.54 17.60 -8.50
CA GLY A 194 6.93 17.97 -8.70
C GLY A 194 7.17 18.88 -9.92
N LEU A 195 8.41 19.37 -10.03
CA LEU A 195 8.77 20.50 -10.89
C LEU A 195 8.74 20.22 -12.39
N LEU A 196 8.55 18.96 -12.80
CA LEU A 196 8.47 18.56 -14.21
C LEU A 196 7.04 18.66 -14.79
N TYR A 197 6.02 18.78 -13.94
CA TYR A 197 4.65 19.01 -14.40
C TYR A 197 4.34 20.51 -14.54
N PRO A 198 3.40 20.88 -15.43
CA PRO A 198 2.99 22.26 -15.59
C PRO A 198 2.38 22.83 -14.31
N CYS A 199 2.66 24.11 -14.04
CA CYS A 199 2.13 24.86 -12.90
C CYS A 199 2.44 24.26 -11.51
N ALA A 200 3.48 23.42 -11.41
CA ALA A 200 4.03 23.00 -10.13
C ALA A 200 4.80 24.16 -9.49
N ASN A 201 4.16 24.86 -8.56
CA ASN A 201 4.77 25.98 -7.81
C ASN A 201 5.54 25.50 -6.57
N ASP A 202 5.36 24.24 -6.16
CA ASP A 202 5.94 23.65 -4.98
C ASP A 202 6.21 22.15 -5.23
N THR A 203 7.23 21.61 -4.60
CA THR A 203 7.61 20.19 -4.66
C THR A 203 7.94 19.69 -3.26
N PHE A 204 7.81 18.39 -3.02
CA PHE A 204 8.23 17.84 -1.74
C PHE A 204 9.77 17.87 -1.66
N THR A 205 10.31 18.42 -0.57
CA THR A 205 11.76 18.48 -0.35
C THR A 205 12.10 17.90 1.01
N ALA A 206 12.90 16.83 1.02
CA ALA A 206 13.53 16.28 2.21
C ALA A 206 14.93 16.91 2.38
N VAL A 207 15.11 17.71 3.43
CA VAL A 207 16.41 18.31 3.75
C VAL A 207 17.19 17.35 4.65
N VAL A 208 18.42 17.01 4.26
CA VAL A 208 19.24 15.99 4.92
C VAL A 208 20.63 16.53 5.25
N GLU A 209 21.25 16.02 6.31
CA GLU A 209 22.65 16.31 6.62
C GLU A 209 23.59 15.45 5.75
N PRO A 210 24.80 15.95 5.40
CA PRO A 210 25.83 15.11 4.77
C PRO A 210 26.32 14.00 5.72
N ASN A 211 26.63 12.82 5.16
CA ASN A 211 27.11 11.64 5.88
C ASN A 211 26.14 11.13 6.97
N ALA A 212 24.84 11.37 6.78
CA ALA A 212 23.77 10.85 7.61
C ALA A 212 23.14 9.61 6.96
N ARG A 213 22.48 8.81 7.79
CA ARG A 213 21.67 7.68 7.38
C ARG A 213 20.19 8.06 7.46
N VAL A 214 19.54 8.09 6.32
CA VAL A 214 18.12 8.44 6.19
C VAL A 214 17.32 7.17 5.91
N LEU A 215 16.27 6.92 6.68
CA LEU A 215 15.30 5.87 6.38
C LEU A 215 14.14 6.46 5.59
N LEU A 216 14.06 6.11 4.31
CA LEU A 216 12.90 6.41 3.48
C LEU A 216 11.84 5.34 3.69
N ARG A 217 10.63 5.77 4.07
CA ARG A 217 9.46 4.93 4.30
C ARG A 217 8.51 5.07 3.10
N VAL A 218 8.77 4.31 2.05
CA VAL A 218 8.11 4.45 0.75
C VAL A 218 6.82 3.66 0.72
N ILE A 219 5.71 4.29 0.35
CA ILE A 219 4.38 3.69 0.25
C ILE A 219 3.86 3.93 -1.16
N ASN A 220 3.33 2.89 -1.83
CA ASN A 220 2.55 3.10 -3.04
C ASN A 220 1.05 3.13 -2.71
N ALA A 221 0.50 4.33 -2.59
CA ALA A 221 -0.91 4.62 -2.37
C ALA A 221 -1.68 4.86 -3.70
N GLY A 222 -1.02 4.70 -4.86
CA GLY A 222 -1.64 4.82 -6.17
C GLY A 222 -2.78 3.82 -6.37
N LEU A 223 -3.73 4.17 -7.25
CA LEU A 223 -4.91 3.35 -7.53
C LEU A 223 -4.61 2.24 -8.52
N ASN A 224 -3.78 2.50 -9.53
CA ASN A 224 -3.71 1.65 -10.70
C ASN A 224 -2.30 1.36 -11.24
N SER A 225 -1.26 2.02 -10.71
CA SER A 225 0.09 1.92 -11.29
C SER A 225 1.12 1.29 -10.36
N HIS A 226 1.87 0.31 -10.89
CA HIS A 226 3.16 -0.07 -10.32
C HIS A 226 4.17 1.05 -10.62
N LEU A 227 5.05 1.35 -9.67
CA LEU A 227 5.93 2.52 -9.77
C LEU A 227 7.39 2.12 -9.58
N PHE A 228 8.25 2.58 -10.50
CA PHE A 228 9.68 2.70 -10.28
C PHE A 228 9.97 3.95 -9.45
N PHE A 229 10.80 3.82 -8.41
CA PHE A 229 11.27 4.92 -7.59
C PHE A 229 12.80 4.92 -7.49
N LYS A 230 13.43 6.07 -7.75
CA LYS A 230 14.89 6.27 -7.65
C LYS A 230 15.22 7.60 -7.01
N VAL A 231 16.39 7.68 -6.38
CA VAL A 231 17.01 8.93 -5.90
C VAL A 231 18.31 9.13 -6.68
N ALA A 232 18.47 10.26 -7.37
CA ALA A 232 19.68 10.53 -8.13
C ALA A 232 20.93 10.44 -7.23
N GLY A 233 21.95 9.71 -7.70
CA GLY A 233 23.24 9.60 -7.00
C GLY A 233 23.22 8.81 -5.69
N HIS A 234 22.12 8.14 -5.34
CA HIS A 234 21.99 7.38 -4.10
C HIS A 234 21.47 5.98 -4.36
N ASN A 235 22.01 5.01 -3.62
CA ASN A 235 21.50 3.65 -3.59
C ASN A 235 20.66 3.43 -2.32
N PHE A 236 19.85 2.38 -2.35
CA PHE A 236 19.02 1.92 -1.26
C PHE A 236 19.60 0.65 -0.66
N THR A 237 19.51 0.55 0.68
CA THR A 237 19.53 -0.74 1.38
C THR A 237 18.12 -1.00 1.90
N VAL A 238 17.39 -1.92 1.29
CA VAL A 238 16.04 -2.30 1.75
C VAL A 238 16.16 -3.13 3.03
N VAL A 239 15.43 -2.70 4.07
CA VAL A 239 15.49 -3.30 5.41
C VAL A 239 14.15 -3.79 5.93
N ALA A 240 13.03 -3.34 5.37
CA ALA A 240 11.72 -3.93 5.63
C ALA A 240 10.77 -3.73 4.44
N VAL A 241 9.77 -4.60 4.33
CA VAL A 241 8.62 -4.45 3.43
C VAL A 241 7.36 -4.83 4.21
N ASP A 242 6.28 -4.07 4.05
CA ASP A 242 4.96 -4.40 4.61
C ASP A 242 4.99 -4.68 6.14
N ALA A 243 5.75 -3.86 6.87
CA ALA A 243 6.08 -4.01 8.30
C ALA A 243 6.66 -5.39 8.68
N GLY A 244 7.39 -6.02 7.75
CA GLY A 244 8.20 -7.21 7.96
C GLY A 244 9.66 -6.94 7.60
N TYR A 245 10.57 -7.10 8.56
CA TYR A 245 12.00 -6.93 8.31
C TYR A 245 12.53 -7.93 7.27
N THR A 246 13.41 -7.44 6.40
CA THR A 246 14.04 -8.21 5.33
C THR A 246 15.53 -8.42 5.63
N SER A 247 16.13 -9.43 5.00
CA SER A 247 17.58 -9.36 4.80
C SER A 247 17.91 -8.18 3.87
N ASN A 248 19.06 -7.55 4.07
CA ASN A 248 19.44 -6.39 3.27
C ASN A 248 19.46 -6.71 1.76
N LEU A 249 18.69 -5.95 0.98
CA LEU A 249 18.76 -5.92 -0.48
C LEU A 249 19.29 -4.56 -0.94
N ASN A 250 20.46 -4.56 -1.56
CA ASN A 250 21.05 -3.36 -2.13
C ASN A 250 20.57 -3.17 -3.57
N THR A 251 20.02 -2.00 -3.87
CA THR A 251 19.50 -1.65 -5.20
C THR A 251 19.58 -0.14 -5.41
N ASP A 252 19.59 0.33 -6.66
CA ASP A 252 19.43 1.75 -6.98
C ASP A 252 17.98 2.10 -7.38
N THR A 253 17.11 1.08 -7.44
CA THR A 253 15.73 1.18 -7.94
C THR A 253 14.81 0.39 -7.03
N LEU A 254 13.81 1.08 -6.45
CA LEU A 254 12.70 0.44 -5.76
C LEU A 254 11.54 0.25 -6.74
N VAL A 255 10.79 -0.83 -6.58
CA VAL A 255 9.62 -1.13 -7.41
C VAL A 255 8.47 -1.49 -6.48
N LEU A 256 7.41 -0.68 -6.50
CA LEU A 256 6.28 -0.85 -5.61
C LEU A 256 5.00 -1.02 -6.41
N ALA A 257 4.26 -2.09 -6.14
CA ALA A 257 2.88 -2.22 -6.56
C ALA A 257 1.96 -1.48 -5.58
N PRO A 258 0.76 -1.04 -5.99
CA PRO A 258 -0.25 -0.50 -5.08
C PRO A 258 -0.46 -1.39 -3.85
N GLY A 259 -0.48 -0.77 -2.67
CA GLY A 259 -0.61 -1.47 -1.38
C GLY A 259 0.72 -1.87 -0.74
N GLN A 260 1.82 -1.89 -1.49
CA GLN A 260 3.13 -2.24 -0.92
C GLN A 260 3.81 -1.05 -0.26
N THR A 261 4.62 -1.38 0.75
CA THR A 261 5.50 -0.45 1.45
C THR A 261 6.94 -0.99 1.47
N VAL A 262 7.91 -0.08 1.45
CA VAL A 262 9.34 -0.40 1.49
C VAL A 262 10.04 0.58 2.44
N ASP A 263 10.73 0.04 3.42
CA ASP A 263 11.66 0.77 4.28
C ASP A 263 13.08 0.60 3.73
N ALA A 264 13.68 1.70 3.29
CA ALA A 264 14.98 1.71 2.63
C ALA A 264 15.92 2.75 3.25
N LEU A 265 17.12 2.32 3.64
CA LEU A 265 18.18 3.21 4.09
C LEU A 265 18.88 3.85 2.89
N VAL A 266 19.14 5.14 3.00
CA VAL A 266 19.94 5.95 2.08
C VAL A 266 21.05 6.62 2.90
N ASP A 267 22.30 6.32 2.56
CA ASP A 267 23.45 7.01 3.14
C ASP A 267 23.77 8.26 2.30
N THR A 268 23.79 9.45 2.92
CA THR A 268 24.00 10.73 2.24
C THR A 268 25.50 11.05 2.04
N ALA A 269 26.18 10.14 1.35
CA ALA A 269 27.62 10.21 1.08
C ALA A 269 27.97 10.88 -0.27
N ALA A 270 26.99 11.31 -1.05
CA ALA A 270 27.21 12.00 -2.31
C ALA A 270 27.74 13.44 -2.08
N ALA A 271 28.22 14.09 -3.15
CA ALA A 271 28.62 15.49 -3.06
C ALA A 271 27.43 16.35 -2.59
N PRO A 272 27.61 17.27 -1.62
CA PRO A 272 26.49 18.10 -1.16
C PRO A 272 25.81 18.88 -2.30
N GLY A 273 24.50 18.69 -2.46
CA GLY A 273 23.69 19.31 -3.51
C GLY A 273 22.21 18.92 -3.44
N SER A 274 21.47 19.13 -4.52
CA SER A 274 20.06 18.74 -4.66
C SER A 274 19.90 17.61 -5.68
N TYR A 275 19.16 16.58 -5.30
CA TYR A 275 18.97 15.36 -6.07
C TYR A 275 17.47 15.06 -6.21
N TYR A 276 17.01 14.79 -7.43
CA TYR A 276 15.63 14.36 -7.63
C TYR A 276 15.42 12.96 -7.06
N MET A 277 14.33 12.82 -6.32
CA MET A 277 13.58 11.59 -6.17
C MET A 277 12.60 11.53 -7.34
N ALA A 278 12.67 10.48 -8.16
CA ALA A 278 11.90 10.36 -9.40
C ALA A 278 11.00 9.13 -9.37
N VAL A 279 9.78 9.31 -9.89
CA VAL A 279 8.75 8.28 -9.97
C VAL A 279 8.26 8.15 -11.40
N GLN A 280 8.25 6.92 -11.92
CA GLN A 280 7.68 6.60 -13.23
C GLN A 280 6.85 5.32 -13.17
N ALA A 281 5.90 5.18 -14.09
CA ALA A 281 5.13 3.96 -14.25
C ALA A 281 6.04 2.77 -14.61
N HIS A 282 5.77 1.63 -14.00
CA HIS A 282 6.13 0.33 -14.55
C HIS A 282 4.88 -0.24 -15.23
N ASP A 283 4.86 -0.24 -16.56
CA ASP A 283 3.74 -0.75 -17.34
C ASP A 283 3.69 -2.27 -17.23
N THR A 284 2.59 -2.79 -16.70
CA THR A 284 2.44 -4.24 -16.49
C THR A 284 1.41 -4.89 -17.41
N MET A 285 0.54 -4.08 -18.04
CA MET A 285 -0.47 -4.56 -18.97
C MET A 285 0.12 -4.82 -20.36
N SER A 286 -0.23 -5.96 -20.97
CA SER A 286 0.26 -6.37 -22.28
C SER A 286 -0.83 -7.03 -23.14
N PRO A 287 -0.90 -6.71 -24.45
CA PRO A 287 -0.11 -5.68 -25.15
C PRO A 287 -0.53 -4.26 -24.75
N LEU A 288 0.38 -3.29 -24.90
CA LEU A 288 0.15 -1.86 -24.58
C LEU A 288 -1.03 -1.21 -25.34
N THR A 289 -1.68 -1.91 -26.27
CA THR A 289 -2.91 -1.43 -26.90
C THR A 289 -4.11 -1.40 -25.94
N PHE A 290 -4.04 -2.13 -24.82
CA PHE A 290 -5.12 -2.15 -23.82
C PHE A 290 -5.01 -1.02 -22.78
N ALA A 291 -3.83 -0.45 -22.59
CA ALA A 291 -3.61 0.70 -21.73
C ALA A 291 -2.48 1.59 -22.30
N ALA A 292 -2.76 2.89 -22.48
CA ALA A 292 -1.72 3.84 -22.85
C ALA A 292 -0.64 3.91 -21.75
N SER A 293 0.62 4.02 -22.15
CA SER A 293 1.71 4.21 -21.20
C SER A 293 1.74 5.66 -20.71
N ASP A 294 1.75 5.85 -19.39
CA ASP A 294 2.08 7.15 -18.80
C ASP A 294 3.61 7.31 -18.78
N THR A 295 4.09 8.22 -19.62
CA THR A 295 5.53 8.52 -19.77
C THR A 295 5.98 9.73 -18.95
N THR A 296 5.09 10.30 -18.14
CA THR A 296 5.39 11.45 -17.29
C THR A 296 6.22 11.03 -16.06
N THR A 297 6.79 11.99 -15.35
CA THR A 297 7.67 11.72 -14.21
C THR A 297 7.36 12.67 -13.07
N ALA A 298 6.85 12.12 -11.96
CA ALA A 298 6.73 12.89 -10.74
C ALA A 298 8.07 13.01 -10.03
N THR A 299 8.27 14.15 -9.38
CA THR A 299 9.54 14.45 -8.73
C THR A 299 9.35 15.03 -7.33
N ALA A 300 10.28 14.68 -6.45
CA ALA A 300 10.55 15.35 -5.19
C ALA A 300 12.06 15.58 -5.08
N ILE A 301 12.53 16.31 -4.06
CA ILE A 301 13.94 16.68 -3.91
C ILE A 301 14.50 16.13 -2.60
N LEU A 302 15.63 15.43 -2.66
CA LEU A 302 16.52 15.23 -1.54
C LEU A 302 17.59 16.32 -1.60
N GLN A 303 17.65 17.18 -0.58
CA GLN A 303 18.50 18.36 -0.56
C GLN A 303 19.45 18.32 0.64
N TYR A 304 20.75 18.41 0.38
CA TYR A 304 21.73 18.51 1.45
C TYR A 304 21.61 19.89 2.12
N ASN A 305 21.62 19.92 3.45
CA ASN A 305 21.44 21.15 4.22
C ASN A 305 22.47 22.23 3.83
N GLY A 306 22.02 23.47 3.73
CA GLY A 306 22.84 24.61 3.31
C GLY A 306 23.24 24.63 1.83
N THR A 307 22.76 23.70 1.00
CA THR A 307 23.06 23.63 -0.44
C THR A 307 21.79 23.78 -1.27
N SER A 308 21.94 24.24 -2.52
CA SER A 308 20.87 24.19 -3.53
C SER A 308 21.52 24.12 -4.91
N THR A 309 21.25 23.06 -5.66
CA THR A 309 21.66 22.95 -7.08
C THR A 309 20.44 23.03 -7.97
N SER A 310 20.45 23.94 -8.94
CA SER A 310 19.37 24.13 -9.90
C SER A 310 19.89 23.94 -11.34
N PRO A 311 19.32 22.99 -12.12
CA PRO A 311 18.33 22.00 -11.69
C PRO A 311 18.95 20.94 -10.75
N PRO A 312 18.14 20.30 -9.87
CA PRO A 312 18.57 19.10 -9.15
C PRO A 312 19.00 17.99 -10.11
N ALA A 313 19.93 17.14 -9.69
CA ALA A 313 20.39 16.01 -10.50
C ALA A 313 19.26 14.98 -10.71
N MET A 314 19.10 14.48 -11.94
CA MET A 314 18.07 13.50 -12.31
C MET A 314 18.65 12.08 -12.39
N PRO A 315 18.00 11.04 -11.85
CA PRO A 315 18.45 9.67 -12.05
C PRO A 315 18.14 9.18 -13.48
N ALA A 316 18.93 8.22 -13.98
CA ALA A 316 18.53 7.44 -15.14
C ALA A 316 17.42 6.45 -14.73
N MET A 317 16.21 6.64 -15.26
CA MET A 317 15.07 5.79 -14.99
C MET A 317 15.05 4.56 -15.92
N PRO A 318 14.60 3.38 -15.45
CA PRO A 318 14.28 2.26 -16.33
C PRO A 318 13.21 2.64 -17.34
N SER A 319 13.13 1.93 -18.48
CA SER A 319 11.96 2.04 -19.35
C SER A 319 10.73 1.50 -18.62
N SER A 320 9.55 2.07 -18.87
CA SER A 320 8.31 1.64 -18.21
C SER A 320 8.02 0.14 -18.37
N SER A 321 8.39 -0.45 -19.51
CA SER A 321 8.25 -1.88 -19.81
C SER A 321 9.38 -2.78 -19.29
N ASP A 322 10.32 -2.27 -18.47
CA ASP A 322 11.45 -3.05 -17.96
C ASP A 322 11.05 -4.03 -16.85
N ALA A 323 10.42 -5.14 -17.27
CA ALA A 323 10.05 -6.23 -16.38
C ALA A 323 11.25 -6.95 -15.76
N ALA A 324 12.45 -6.84 -16.34
CA ALA A 324 13.64 -7.49 -15.78
C ALA A 324 14.09 -6.80 -14.49
N THR A 325 14.17 -5.46 -14.49
CA THR A 325 14.46 -4.66 -13.29
C THR A 325 13.36 -4.86 -12.23
N ALA A 326 12.09 -4.84 -12.64
CA ALA A 326 10.97 -5.07 -11.73
C ALA A 326 11.02 -6.46 -11.06
N ASN A 327 11.18 -7.52 -11.86
CA ASN A 327 11.24 -8.89 -11.34
C ASN A 327 12.48 -9.13 -10.47
N ALA A 328 13.63 -8.53 -10.80
CA ALA A 328 14.82 -8.61 -9.96
C ALA A 328 14.56 -8.06 -8.54
N PHE A 329 13.83 -6.94 -8.44
CA PHE A 329 13.41 -6.38 -7.16
C PHE A 329 12.40 -7.28 -6.46
N TYR A 330 11.27 -7.61 -7.11
CA TYR A 330 10.20 -8.40 -6.49
C TYR A 330 10.68 -9.78 -6.03
N PHE A 331 11.51 -10.45 -6.82
CA PHE A 331 11.91 -11.85 -6.59
C PHE A 331 13.16 -11.93 -5.70
N GLY A 332 13.89 -10.82 -5.54
CA GLY A 332 15.12 -10.73 -4.75
C GLY A 332 14.91 -10.58 -3.24
N LEU A 333 13.70 -10.27 -2.79
CA LEU A 333 13.40 -10.06 -1.37
C LEU A 333 13.45 -11.36 -0.57
N ARG A 334 14.02 -11.29 0.64
CA ARG A 334 14.10 -12.38 1.62
C ARG A 334 13.76 -11.86 3.00
N GLY A 335 13.16 -12.71 3.83
CA GLY A 335 12.86 -12.39 5.22
C GLY A 335 14.12 -12.26 6.06
N LEU A 336 14.04 -11.53 7.17
CA LEU A 336 15.12 -11.50 8.15
C LEU A 336 15.15 -12.80 8.97
N GLY A 337 16.31 -13.45 9.04
CA GLY A 337 16.52 -14.65 9.86
C GLY A 337 15.97 -15.93 9.23
N THR A 338 15.51 -16.87 10.08
CA THR A 338 14.95 -18.16 9.64
C THR A 338 13.59 -18.42 10.31
N PRO A 339 12.53 -17.73 9.85
CA PRO A 339 11.21 -17.86 10.47
C PRO A 339 10.68 -19.29 10.31
N ALA A 340 9.94 -19.77 11.32
CA ALA A 340 9.28 -21.05 11.24
C ALA A 340 8.13 -20.99 10.22
N VAL A 341 8.34 -21.58 9.04
CA VAL A 341 7.30 -21.64 8.01
C VAL A 341 6.23 -22.67 8.43
N PRO A 342 4.94 -22.29 8.49
CA PRO A 342 3.88 -23.16 8.97
C PRO A 342 3.78 -24.46 8.17
N SER A 343 3.61 -25.59 8.88
CA SER A 343 3.41 -26.93 8.32
C SER A 343 2.78 -27.88 9.37
N PRO A 344 2.12 -28.99 8.97
CA PRO A 344 1.75 -29.35 7.59
C PRO A 344 0.70 -28.39 6.99
N VAL A 345 0.48 -28.46 5.68
CA VAL A 345 -0.57 -27.68 5.00
C VAL A 345 -1.91 -28.39 5.20
N ASP A 346 -2.91 -27.65 5.72
CA ASP A 346 -4.27 -28.17 5.95
C ASP A 346 -5.21 -27.86 4.78
N VAL A 347 -5.03 -26.70 4.15
CA VAL A 347 -5.83 -26.23 3.01
C VAL A 347 -4.89 -25.83 1.88
N SER A 348 -5.06 -26.43 0.71
CA SER A 348 -4.32 -26.11 -0.51
C SER A 348 -5.28 -25.55 -1.54
N MET A 349 -4.95 -24.40 -2.12
CA MET A 349 -5.74 -23.74 -3.16
C MET A 349 -4.87 -23.34 -4.34
N THR A 350 -5.46 -23.36 -5.53
CA THR A 350 -4.95 -22.64 -6.70
C THR A 350 -5.96 -21.57 -7.03
N ILE A 351 -5.54 -20.30 -7.04
CA ILE A 351 -6.36 -19.16 -7.41
C ILE A 351 -5.85 -18.61 -8.73
N GLU A 352 -6.64 -18.80 -9.79
CA GLU A 352 -6.41 -18.18 -11.09
C GLU A 352 -6.99 -16.76 -11.10
N LEU A 353 -6.17 -15.79 -11.52
CA LEU A 353 -6.53 -14.38 -11.65
C LEU A 353 -6.98 -14.10 -13.10
N GLY A 354 -8.28 -13.98 -13.32
CA GLY A 354 -8.84 -13.79 -14.66
C GLY A 354 -9.26 -12.36 -14.92
N LEU A 355 -8.83 -11.79 -16.05
CA LEU A 355 -9.46 -10.63 -16.69
C LEU A 355 -10.34 -11.11 -17.85
N GLY A 356 -11.48 -10.46 -18.06
CA GLY A 356 -12.43 -10.86 -19.09
C GLY A 356 -13.60 -9.89 -19.23
N GLN A 357 -14.72 -10.43 -19.68
CA GLN A 357 -15.95 -9.67 -19.90
C GLN A 357 -17.16 -10.44 -19.38
N LEU A 358 -18.14 -9.70 -18.89
CA LEU A 358 -19.47 -10.20 -18.54
C LEU A 358 -20.52 -9.42 -19.33
N PRO A 359 -21.74 -9.96 -19.53
CA PRO A 359 -22.87 -9.16 -20.00
C PRO A 359 -23.04 -7.91 -19.14
N CYS A 360 -23.44 -6.79 -19.74
CA CYS A 360 -23.74 -5.57 -18.99
C CYS A 360 -24.76 -5.85 -17.88
N ASP A 361 -24.45 -5.41 -16.66
CA ASP A 361 -25.41 -5.39 -15.57
C ASP A 361 -26.50 -4.34 -15.84
N PRO A 362 -27.77 -4.55 -15.43
CA PRO A 362 -28.83 -3.56 -15.60
C PRO A 362 -28.52 -2.16 -15.05
N SER A 363 -27.66 -2.07 -14.03
CA SER A 363 -27.18 -0.79 -13.47
C SER A 363 -26.21 -0.04 -14.38
N GLN A 364 -25.58 -0.71 -15.35
CA GLN A 364 -24.60 -0.14 -16.27
C GLN A 364 -25.29 0.52 -17.47
N THR A 365 -25.96 1.64 -17.21
CA THR A 365 -26.86 2.30 -18.16
C THR A 365 -26.20 2.83 -19.44
N ARG A 366 -24.86 2.91 -19.50
CA ARG A 366 -24.08 3.32 -20.68
C ARG A 366 -23.31 2.16 -21.33
N CYS A 367 -23.41 0.95 -20.79
CA CYS A 367 -22.72 -0.23 -21.30
C CYS A 367 -23.43 -0.78 -22.55
N ASN A 368 -22.65 -1.29 -23.51
CA ASN A 368 -23.16 -1.86 -24.76
C ASN A 368 -22.73 -3.32 -24.93
N GLY A 369 -23.64 -4.25 -24.64
CA GLY A 369 -23.44 -5.69 -24.76
C GLY A 369 -22.65 -6.30 -23.59
N THR A 370 -21.39 -5.91 -23.41
CA THR A 370 -20.48 -6.48 -22.42
C THR A 370 -19.71 -5.42 -21.64
N ALA A 371 -19.44 -5.70 -20.36
CA ALA A 371 -18.59 -4.91 -19.48
C ALA A 371 -17.28 -5.64 -19.17
N ALA A 372 -16.21 -4.87 -18.93
CA ALA A 372 -14.97 -5.38 -18.36
C ALA A 372 -15.25 -6.05 -17.00
N ALA A 373 -14.67 -7.23 -16.80
CA ALA A 373 -14.86 -8.04 -15.60
C ALA A 373 -13.55 -8.71 -15.19
N ALA A 374 -13.48 -9.09 -13.92
CA ALA A 374 -12.39 -9.86 -13.37
C ALA A 374 -12.92 -10.92 -12.41
N ALA A 375 -12.15 -11.98 -12.18
CA ALA A 375 -12.53 -13.08 -11.31
C ALA A 375 -11.34 -13.76 -10.66
N MET A 376 -11.58 -14.35 -9.49
CA MET A 376 -10.72 -15.37 -8.90
C MET A 376 -11.40 -16.73 -9.08
N ASN A 377 -10.72 -17.69 -9.70
CA ASN A 377 -11.27 -19.02 -10.02
C ASN A 377 -12.64 -18.98 -10.73
N GLY A 378 -12.78 -18.08 -11.72
CA GLY A 378 -14.01 -17.91 -12.50
C GLY A 378 -15.18 -17.27 -11.74
N VAL A 379 -15.01 -16.92 -10.46
CA VAL A 379 -16.01 -16.17 -9.68
C VAL A 379 -15.68 -14.69 -9.73
N SER A 380 -16.53 -13.91 -10.40
CA SER A 380 -16.47 -12.45 -10.39
C SER A 380 -17.18 -11.95 -9.13
N PHE A 381 -16.39 -11.50 -8.16
CA PHE A 381 -16.92 -11.11 -6.86
C PHE A 381 -17.82 -9.88 -6.94
N ARG A 382 -18.89 -9.90 -6.15
CA ARG A 382 -19.74 -8.73 -5.91
C ARG A 382 -19.89 -8.54 -4.42
N LEU A 383 -19.70 -7.29 -3.99
CA LEU A 383 -20.07 -6.89 -2.64
C LEU A 383 -21.57 -7.19 -2.42
N PRO A 384 -21.97 -7.54 -1.19
CA PRO A 384 -23.37 -7.82 -0.90
C PRO A 384 -24.25 -6.58 -1.15
N GLY A 385 -25.56 -6.81 -1.25
CA GLY A 385 -26.54 -5.71 -1.34
C GLY A 385 -26.58 -4.85 -0.07
N PRO A 386 -27.39 -3.76 -0.09
CA PRO A 386 -27.38 -2.74 0.96
C PRO A 386 -28.06 -3.17 2.27
N GLN A 387 -28.24 -4.48 2.51
CA GLN A 387 -28.87 -4.99 3.72
C GLN A 387 -27.87 -5.17 4.86
N ALA A 388 -26.67 -5.65 4.57
CA ALA A 388 -25.64 -5.93 5.58
C ALA A 388 -24.26 -6.09 4.95
N SER A 389 -23.21 -5.80 5.72
CA SER A 389 -21.87 -6.28 5.40
C SER A 389 -21.77 -7.79 5.55
N LEU A 390 -20.76 -8.44 4.96
CA LEU A 390 -20.53 -9.88 5.10
C LEU A 390 -20.32 -10.29 6.55
N LEU A 391 -19.51 -9.53 7.29
CA LEU A 391 -19.29 -9.75 8.72
C LEU A 391 -20.58 -9.48 9.54
N GLY A 392 -21.36 -8.47 9.15
CA GLY A 392 -22.69 -8.19 9.71
C GLY A 392 -23.68 -9.33 9.52
N ALA A 393 -23.75 -9.88 8.31
CA ALA A 393 -24.59 -11.01 7.99
C ALA A 393 -24.17 -12.26 8.78
N HIS A 394 -22.88 -12.53 8.89
CA HIS A 394 -22.38 -13.63 9.71
C HIS A 394 -22.72 -13.44 11.20
N ALA A 395 -22.40 -12.28 11.78
CA ALA A 395 -22.61 -11.99 13.19
C ALA A 395 -24.09 -12.05 13.62
N ASN A 396 -25.01 -11.74 12.68
CA ASN A 396 -26.46 -11.73 12.94
C ASN A 396 -27.20 -12.96 12.36
N GLY A 397 -26.48 -13.92 11.77
CA GLY A 397 -27.09 -15.13 11.20
C GLY A 397 -28.04 -14.84 10.01
N LEU A 398 -27.77 -13.81 9.21
CA LEU A 398 -28.60 -13.45 8.06
C LEU A 398 -28.35 -14.39 6.88
N ALA A 399 -29.42 -15.03 6.40
CA ALA A 399 -29.36 -15.91 5.24
C ALA A 399 -29.42 -15.11 3.91
N GLY A 400 -28.85 -15.68 2.85
CA GLY A 400 -28.97 -15.15 1.48
C GLY A 400 -28.03 -13.99 1.12
N VAL A 401 -27.13 -13.58 2.02
CA VAL A 401 -26.16 -12.50 1.76
C VAL A 401 -24.91 -13.01 1.03
N PHE A 402 -24.41 -14.19 1.40
CA PHE A 402 -23.26 -14.84 0.77
C PHE A 402 -23.39 -16.36 0.82
N THR A 403 -22.53 -17.04 0.08
CA THR A 403 -22.38 -18.51 0.09
C THR A 403 -20.94 -18.88 0.46
N ALA A 404 -20.76 -20.01 1.15
CA ALA A 404 -19.46 -20.44 1.70
C ALA A 404 -18.74 -21.49 0.80
N ASP A 405 -18.96 -21.40 -0.51
CA ASP A 405 -18.57 -22.38 -1.52
C ASP A 405 -17.63 -21.78 -2.58
N PHE A 406 -16.77 -20.82 -2.20
CA PHE A 406 -15.71 -20.37 -3.10
C PHE A 406 -14.79 -21.56 -3.48
N PRO A 407 -14.49 -21.77 -4.77
CA PRO A 407 -13.76 -22.95 -5.22
C PRO A 407 -12.26 -22.90 -4.89
N ASP A 408 -11.70 -24.05 -4.50
CA ASP A 408 -10.26 -24.21 -4.20
C ASP A 408 -9.36 -24.23 -5.44
N GLY A 409 -9.93 -24.32 -6.64
CA GLY A 409 -9.20 -24.38 -7.90
C GLY A 409 -9.95 -23.69 -9.04
N PRO A 410 -9.26 -23.37 -10.15
CA PRO A 410 -9.90 -22.78 -11.32
C PRO A 410 -10.93 -23.75 -11.92
N PRO A 411 -11.99 -23.23 -12.56
CA PRO A 411 -12.96 -24.06 -13.26
C PRO A 411 -12.32 -24.71 -14.49
N PRO A 412 -12.97 -25.72 -15.10
CA PRO A 412 -12.51 -26.28 -16.38
C PRO A 412 -12.32 -25.18 -17.44
N SER A 413 -11.28 -25.33 -18.27
CA SER A 413 -10.99 -24.39 -19.36
C SER A 413 -12.22 -24.12 -20.23
N GLY A 414 -12.48 -22.84 -20.53
CA GLY A 414 -13.64 -22.40 -21.31
C GLY A 414 -14.93 -22.22 -20.51
N THR A 415 -14.91 -22.48 -19.19
CA THR A 415 -16.04 -22.14 -18.31
C THR A 415 -16.18 -20.62 -18.25
N ALA A 416 -17.37 -20.10 -18.54
CA ALA A 416 -17.65 -18.68 -18.43
C ALA A 416 -17.57 -18.21 -16.97
N MET A 417 -17.08 -16.99 -16.78
CA MET A 417 -17.07 -16.36 -15.46
C MET A 417 -18.51 -16.23 -14.94
N ALA A 418 -18.67 -16.41 -13.64
CA ALA A 418 -19.96 -16.29 -12.96
C ALA A 418 -19.89 -15.23 -11.86
N VAL A 419 -20.92 -14.40 -11.79
CA VAL A 419 -21.06 -13.39 -10.74
C VAL A 419 -21.45 -14.07 -9.42
N GLY A 420 -20.82 -13.69 -8.31
CA GLY A 420 -21.24 -14.20 -7.01
C GLY A 420 -20.55 -13.58 -5.80
N THR A 421 -21.26 -13.56 -4.67
CA THR A 421 -20.72 -13.20 -3.36
C THR A 421 -20.36 -14.49 -2.61
N LYS A 422 -19.18 -15.05 -2.93
CA LYS A 422 -18.68 -16.31 -2.38
C LYS A 422 -17.53 -16.06 -1.40
N VAL A 423 -17.59 -16.72 -0.24
CA VAL A 423 -16.54 -16.71 0.77
C VAL A 423 -15.89 -18.08 0.85
N ARG A 424 -14.58 -18.11 1.12
CA ARG A 424 -13.87 -19.34 1.45
C ARG A 424 -13.82 -19.52 2.95
N LYS A 425 -14.65 -20.43 3.47
CA LYS A 425 -14.67 -20.75 4.89
C LYS A 425 -13.52 -21.65 5.29
N VAL A 426 -12.70 -21.28 6.26
CA VAL A 426 -11.55 -22.05 6.77
C VAL A 426 -11.65 -22.21 8.29
N SER A 427 -11.22 -23.36 8.80
CA SER A 427 -11.19 -23.60 10.24
C SER A 427 -10.11 -22.76 10.91
N PHE A 428 -10.37 -22.35 12.15
CA PHE A 428 -9.39 -21.65 12.96
C PHE A 428 -8.08 -22.44 13.04
N ASN A 429 -6.96 -21.74 12.85
CA ASN A 429 -5.60 -22.24 12.93
C ASN A 429 -5.18 -23.21 11.81
N SER A 430 -5.99 -23.35 10.74
CA SER A 430 -5.55 -24.08 9.55
C SER A 430 -4.39 -23.38 8.85
N VAL A 431 -3.39 -24.14 8.41
CA VAL A 431 -2.33 -23.67 7.52
C VAL A 431 -2.86 -23.69 6.09
N VAL A 432 -2.94 -22.51 5.47
CA VAL A 432 -3.46 -22.30 4.12
C VAL A 432 -2.31 -22.00 3.18
N GLU A 433 -2.18 -22.79 2.11
CA GLU A 433 -1.26 -22.55 1.00
C GLU A 433 -2.05 -22.21 -0.26
N ILE A 434 -1.62 -21.15 -0.95
CA ILE A 434 -2.27 -20.65 -2.15
C ILE A 434 -1.24 -20.52 -3.26
N VAL A 435 -1.50 -21.17 -4.38
CA VAL A 435 -0.86 -20.89 -5.65
C VAL A 435 -1.67 -19.83 -6.36
N LEU A 436 -1.15 -18.61 -6.45
CA LEU A 436 -1.71 -17.54 -7.29
C LEU A 436 -1.18 -17.74 -8.70
N GLN A 437 -2.06 -18.12 -9.63
CA GLN A 437 -1.73 -18.24 -11.05
C GLN A 437 -2.30 -17.04 -11.80
N ASN A 438 -1.44 -16.32 -12.48
CA ASN A 438 -1.83 -15.28 -13.42
C ASN A 438 -1.65 -15.83 -14.84
N PRO A 439 -2.73 -16.07 -15.61
CA PRO A 439 -2.66 -16.72 -16.91
C PRO A 439 -1.95 -15.82 -17.93
N SER A 440 -1.43 -16.43 -18.99
CA SER A 440 -0.85 -15.70 -20.14
C SER A 440 -1.91 -15.26 -21.16
N ALA A 441 -3.20 -15.32 -20.79
CA ALA A 441 -4.30 -14.92 -21.65
C ALA A 441 -4.33 -13.38 -21.75
N VAL A 442 -4.57 -12.87 -22.96
CA VAL A 442 -4.56 -11.43 -23.24
C VAL A 442 -5.92 -10.80 -22.90
N PRO A 443 -5.97 -9.64 -22.22
CA PRO A 443 -4.84 -8.88 -21.69
C PRO A 443 -4.21 -9.55 -20.46
N THR A 444 -2.87 -9.57 -20.42
CA THR A 444 -2.12 -9.98 -19.23
C THR A 444 -1.70 -8.73 -18.47
N GLU A 445 -1.77 -8.75 -17.15
CA GLU A 445 -1.36 -7.63 -16.29
C GLU A 445 -0.78 -8.14 -14.98
N ASN A 446 0.12 -7.38 -14.33
CA ASN A 446 0.52 -7.74 -12.97
C ASN A 446 -0.62 -7.43 -12.00
N HIS A 447 -0.82 -8.28 -11.01
CA HIS A 447 -1.85 -8.08 -10.01
C HIS A 447 -1.23 -8.05 -8.61
N PRO A 448 -1.19 -6.90 -7.91
CA PRO A 448 -0.91 -6.86 -6.48
C PRO A 448 -2.06 -7.48 -5.72
N ILE A 449 -1.88 -8.68 -5.18
CA ILE A 449 -2.90 -9.36 -4.39
C ILE A 449 -2.63 -9.10 -2.91
N HIS A 450 -3.63 -8.52 -2.24
CA HIS A 450 -3.59 -8.13 -0.84
C HIS A 450 -4.51 -9.03 0.00
N LEU A 451 -4.04 -9.43 1.19
CA LEU A 451 -4.83 -10.14 2.20
C LEU A 451 -4.98 -9.29 3.45
N HIS A 452 -6.22 -8.96 3.80
CA HIS A 452 -6.54 -8.30 5.07
C HIS A 452 -6.30 -9.23 6.26
N GLY A 453 -5.98 -8.66 7.42
CA GLY A 453 -5.90 -9.38 8.71
C GLY A 453 -4.73 -10.35 8.88
N PHE A 454 -3.90 -10.53 7.85
CA PHE A 454 -2.77 -11.46 7.84
C PHE A 454 -1.58 -10.92 7.06
N ASN A 455 -0.38 -11.28 7.50
CA ASN A 455 0.76 -11.43 6.61
C ASN A 455 0.85 -12.90 6.16
N PHE A 456 1.40 -13.12 4.98
CA PHE A 456 1.71 -14.43 4.43
C PHE A 456 3.19 -14.53 4.08
N PHE A 457 3.73 -15.75 4.14
CA PHE A 457 5.06 -16.05 3.63
C PHE A 457 5.00 -16.25 2.12
N VAL A 458 5.91 -15.60 1.39
CA VAL A 458 6.11 -15.83 -0.05
C VAL A 458 7.14 -16.93 -0.22
N LEU A 459 6.69 -18.11 -0.62
CA LEU A 459 7.53 -19.31 -0.68
C LEU A 459 8.26 -19.46 -2.01
N ALA A 460 7.61 -19.08 -3.10
CA ALA A 460 8.19 -19.11 -4.44
C ALA A 460 7.38 -18.19 -5.36
N GLN A 461 8.01 -17.73 -6.43
CA GLN A 461 7.35 -16.96 -7.49
C GLN A 461 8.11 -17.14 -8.80
N GLY A 462 7.43 -16.95 -9.91
CA GLY A 462 8.02 -17.14 -11.22
C GLY A 462 7.14 -16.65 -12.36
N VAL A 463 7.70 -16.75 -13.56
CA VAL A 463 6.99 -16.48 -14.83
C VAL A 463 6.64 -17.81 -15.50
N GLY A 464 5.66 -17.79 -16.40
CA GLY A 464 5.12 -18.97 -17.06
C GLY A 464 4.05 -19.69 -16.22
N PRO A 465 3.62 -20.90 -16.63
CA PRO A 465 2.66 -21.69 -15.86
C PRO A 465 3.32 -22.33 -14.64
N PHE A 466 2.63 -22.32 -13.50
CA PHE A 466 3.07 -23.04 -12.31
C PHE A 466 3.01 -24.57 -12.55
N THR A 467 4.11 -25.27 -12.23
CA THR A 467 4.17 -26.73 -12.25
C THR A 467 4.76 -27.25 -10.94
N PRO A 468 3.96 -27.90 -10.06
CA PRO A 468 4.39 -28.22 -8.69
C PRO A 468 5.73 -28.98 -8.62
N ALA A 469 5.97 -29.93 -9.53
CA ALA A 469 7.15 -30.78 -9.51
C ALA A 469 8.47 -30.05 -9.84
N SER A 470 8.42 -28.83 -10.35
CA SER A 470 9.60 -28.08 -10.79
C SER A 470 10.00 -26.94 -9.85
N VAL A 471 9.19 -26.67 -8.81
CA VAL A 471 9.34 -25.47 -7.97
C VAL A 471 9.89 -25.85 -6.60
N ALA A 472 11.07 -25.32 -6.27
CA ALA A 472 11.61 -25.37 -4.93
C ALA A 472 11.05 -24.21 -4.10
N TYR A 473 10.48 -24.51 -2.93
CA TYR A 473 10.04 -23.49 -1.99
C TYR A 473 11.21 -22.99 -1.16
N ASN A 474 11.26 -21.67 -0.98
CA ASN A 474 12.05 -21.06 0.07
C ASN A 474 11.35 -21.29 1.42
N LEU A 475 11.83 -22.29 2.15
CA LEU A 475 11.38 -22.60 3.51
C LEU A 475 12.40 -22.15 4.58
N VAL A 476 13.43 -21.42 4.17
CA VAL A 476 14.52 -20.99 5.05
C VAL A 476 14.29 -19.56 5.50
N ASP A 477 14.19 -18.63 4.55
CA ASP A 477 14.04 -17.19 4.79
C ASP A 477 12.97 -16.54 3.88
N PRO A 478 11.75 -17.12 3.75
CA PRO A 478 10.70 -16.49 2.97
C PRO A 478 10.33 -15.13 3.57
N VAL A 479 10.11 -14.14 2.71
CA VAL A 479 9.62 -12.84 3.14
C VAL A 479 8.17 -12.95 3.59
N ALA A 480 7.86 -12.38 4.75
CA ALA A 480 6.49 -12.23 5.23
C ALA A 480 5.96 -10.85 4.84
N ARG A 481 4.76 -10.80 4.26
CA ARG A 481 4.16 -9.54 3.78
C ARG A 481 2.65 -9.67 3.57
N ASN A 482 1.96 -8.55 3.36
CA ASN A 482 0.50 -8.51 3.15
C ASN A 482 0.10 -8.32 1.68
N THR A 483 1.01 -7.92 0.78
CA THR A 483 0.70 -7.67 -0.63
C THR A 483 1.78 -8.25 -1.56
N ILE A 484 1.38 -9.09 -2.52
CA ILE A 484 2.27 -9.74 -3.50
C ILE A 484 1.93 -9.30 -4.92
N ALA A 485 2.90 -8.74 -5.64
CA ALA A 485 2.77 -8.48 -7.08
C ALA A 485 2.91 -9.77 -7.86
N VAL A 486 1.78 -10.34 -8.32
CA VAL A 486 1.77 -11.55 -9.14
C VAL A 486 2.00 -11.15 -10.61
N PRO A 487 3.10 -11.59 -11.24
CA PRO A 487 3.44 -11.16 -12.60
C PRO A 487 2.43 -11.66 -13.63
N GLY A 488 2.13 -10.85 -14.64
CA GLY A 488 1.32 -11.23 -15.80
C GLY A 488 1.91 -12.45 -16.51
N GLY A 489 1.10 -13.49 -16.71
CA GLY A 489 1.58 -14.76 -17.25
C GLY A 489 2.55 -15.51 -16.33
N GLY A 490 2.53 -15.26 -15.02
CA GLY A 490 3.35 -15.94 -14.03
C GLY A 490 2.56 -16.38 -12.79
N TRP A 491 3.25 -16.57 -11.66
CA TRP A 491 2.65 -17.12 -10.45
C TRP A 491 3.40 -16.76 -9.17
N ALA A 492 2.74 -16.92 -8.04
CA ALA A 492 3.33 -16.87 -6.71
C ALA A 492 2.73 -17.96 -5.81
N VAL A 493 3.51 -18.51 -4.88
CA VAL A 493 3.03 -19.42 -3.84
C VAL A 493 3.16 -18.72 -2.49
N ILE A 494 2.05 -18.60 -1.79
CA ILE A 494 1.97 -17.96 -0.48
C ILE A 494 1.42 -18.91 0.58
N ARG A 495 1.83 -18.73 1.84
CA ARG A 495 1.33 -19.53 2.97
C ARG A 495 1.08 -18.68 4.19
N PHE A 496 -0.06 -18.88 4.86
CA PHE A 496 -0.39 -18.25 6.13
C PHE A 496 -1.13 -19.20 7.06
N VAL A 497 -1.33 -18.79 8.31
CA VAL A 497 -2.15 -19.52 9.29
C VAL A 497 -3.43 -18.73 9.52
N ALA A 498 -4.59 -19.37 9.32
CA ALA A 498 -5.90 -18.78 9.54
C ALA A 498 -6.23 -18.67 11.04
N ASN A 499 -5.43 -17.94 11.81
CA ASN A 499 -5.51 -17.82 13.27
C ASN A 499 -6.15 -16.52 13.77
N ASN A 500 -6.85 -15.80 12.89
CA ASN A 500 -7.57 -14.56 13.23
C ASN A 500 -9.03 -14.71 12.79
N PRO A 501 -9.99 -14.97 13.70
CA PRO A 501 -11.39 -15.18 13.35
C PRO A 501 -12.00 -13.91 12.74
N GLY A 502 -12.80 -14.06 11.69
CA GLY A 502 -13.40 -12.92 11.02
C GLY A 502 -13.68 -13.15 9.53
N MET A 503 -13.98 -12.05 8.85
CA MET A 503 -14.19 -11.99 7.40
C MET A 503 -13.10 -11.10 6.80
N TRP A 504 -12.15 -11.70 6.10
CA TRP A 504 -10.94 -11.01 5.63
C TRP A 504 -10.93 -10.92 4.12
N PHE A 505 -10.88 -9.70 3.60
CA PHE A 505 -10.90 -9.48 2.16
C PHE A 505 -9.56 -9.88 1.53
N PHE A 506 -9.64 -10.59 0.41
CA PHE A 506 -8.50 -11.01 -0.40
C PHE A 506 -8.73 -10.54 -1.82
N HIS A 507 -8.02 -9.49 -2.24
CA HIS A 507 -8.36 -8.76 -3.47
C HIS A 507 -7.15 -8.19 -4.19
N CYS A 508 -7.33 -7.85 -5.46
CA CYS A 508 -6.37 -7.06 -6.20
C CYS A 508 -6.36 -5.62 -5.70
N HIS A 509 -5.18 -5.04 -5.53
CA HIS A 509 -4.96 -3.68 -5.07
C HIS A 509 -4.86 -2.66 -6.22
N LEU A 510 -5.23 -3.07 -7.44
CA LEU A 510 -5.60 -2.16 -8.51
C LEU A 510 -7.09 -1.86 -8.33
N ASP A 511 -7.42 -0.64 -7.93
CA ASP A 511 -8.80 -0.27 -7.56
C ASP A 511 -9.83 -0.52 -8.65
N PRO A 512 -9.54 -0.34 -9.95
CA PRO A 512 -10.49 -0.68 -11.00
C PRO A 512 -10.88 -2.16 -11.00
N HIS A 513 -10.01 -3.06 -10.54
CA HIS A 513 -10.25 -4.50 -10.58
C HIS A 513 -11.15 -5.00 -9.45
N VAL A 514 -11.25 -4.26 -8.34
CA VAL A 514 -12.12 -4.62 -7.21
C VAL A 514 -13.59 -4.65 -7.61
N PRO A 515 -14.20 -3.58 -8.18
CA PRO A 515 -15.59 -3.63 -8.63
C PRO A 515 -15.77 -4.48 -9.89
N MET A 516 -14.72 -4.72 -10.68
CA MET A 516 -14.76 -5.72 -11.77
C MET A 516 -14.88 -7.16 -11.25
N GLY A 517 -14.49 -7.42 -10.00
CA GLY A 517 -14.72 -8.68 -9.28
C GLY A 517 -13.45 -9.48 -8.95
N LEU A 518 -12.26 -8.88 -9.01
CA LEU A 518 -10.99 -9.54 -8.69
C LEU A 518 -10.74 -9.60 -7.18
N GLY A 519 -11.59 -10.35 -6.48
CA GLY A 519 -11.46 -10.58 -5.04
C GLY A 519 -12.30 -11.74 -4.54
N MET A 520 -12.15 -12.05 -3.26
CA MET A 520 -12.93 -13.02 -2.48
C MET A 520 -12.75 -12.74 -0.99
N VAL A 521 -13.52 -13.38 -0.10
CA VAL A 521 -13.38 -13.21 1.36
C VAL A 521 -13.07 -14.52 2.06
N PHE A 522 -12.03 -14.56 2.88
CA PHE A 522 -11.77 -15.67 3.79
C PHE A 522 -12.65 -15.51 5.02
N HIS A 523 -13.48 -16.51 5.27
CA HIS A 523 -14.24 -16.63 6.52
C HIS A 523 -13.48 -17.56 7.45
N VAL A 524 -12.81 -17.00 8.46
CA VAL A 524 -12.08 -17.78 9.45
C VAL A 524 -12.99 -18.04 10.65
N ASP A 525 -13.24 -19.31 10.94
CA ASP A 525 -14.04 -19.71 12.10
C ASP A 525 -13.41 -19.23 13.42
N SER A 526 -14.25 -19.09 14.44
CA SER A 526 -13.76 -18.99 15.82
C SER A 526 -13.13 -20.31 16.27
N GLY A 527 -12.04 -20.20 17.04
CA GLY A 527 -11.51 -21.31 17.82
C GLY A 527 -12.34 -21.61 19.06
N THR A 528 -11.83 -22.51 19.90
CA THR A 528 -12.56 -23.07 21.06
C THR A 528 -12.26 -22.37 22.39
N THR A 529 -11.28 -21.46 22.43
CA THR A 529 -10.90 -20.72 23.64
C THR A 529 -11.35 -19.26 23.57
N PRO A 530 -11.56 -18.56 24.70
CA PRO A 530 -11.95 -17.15 24.70
C PRO A 530 -11.03 -16.23 23.88
N GLY A 531 -9.71 -16.49 23.89
CA GLY A 531 -8.73 -15.72 23.10
C GLY A 531 -8.71 -16.04 21.61
N SER A 532 -9.44 -17.06 21.19
CA SER A 532 -9.59 -17.49 19.79
C SER A 532 -11.04 -17.40 19.29
N THR A 533 -11.98 -16.94 20.13
CA THR A 533 -13.38 -16.77 19.78
C THR A 533 -13.62 -15.30 19.49
N LEU A 534 -14.18 -14.99 18.31
CA LEU A 534 -14.44 -13.63 17.88
C LEU A 534 -15.28 -12.90 18.95
N PRO A 535 -14.81 -11.76 19.52
CA PRO A 535 -15.58 -11.02 20.50
C PRO A 535 -16.81 -10.39 19.83
N PRO A 536 -17.87 -10.07 20.60
CA PRO A 536 -19.01 -9.36 20.06
C PRO A 536 -18.59 -8.01 19.46
N PRO A 537 -19.33 -7.50 18.46
CA PRO A 537 -19.03 -6.20 17.87
C PRO A 537 -19.16 -5.07 18.90
N PRO A 538 -18.42 -3.95 18.73
CA PRO A 538 -18.61 -2.74 19.53
C PRO A 538 -20.07 -2.24 19.46
N ALA A 539 -20.56 -1.63 20.54
CA ALA A 539 -21.97 -1.21 20.65
C ALA A 539 -22.44 -0.23 19.56
N ASN A 540 -21.52 0.57 19.00
CA ASN A 540 -21.79 1.53 17.93
C ASN A 540 -21.32 1.05 16.54
N TRP A 541 -20.91 -0.21 16.42
CA TRP A 541 -20.57 -0.79 15.12
C TRP A 541 -21.83 -1.12 14.32
N VAL A 542 -21.78 -0.86 13.01
CA VAL A 542 -22.92 -1.01 12.10
C VAL A 542 -22.56 -2.05 11.04
N GLY A 543 -23.07 -3.27 11.20
CA GLY A 543 -22.93 -4.36 10.22
C GLY A 543 -24.21 -4.68 9.45
N VAL A 544 -25.37 -4.29 9.98
CA VAL A 544 -26.66 -4.34 9.27
C VAL A 544 -26.96 -2.91 8.84
N CYS A 545 -27.10 -2.69 7.53
CA CYS A 545 -27.20 -1.34 7.00
C CYS A 545 -28.67 -0.91 7.01
N ASP A 546 -28.90 0.39 7.21
CA ASP A 546 -30.20 0.97 6.89
C ASP A 546 -30.34 1.00 5.37
N ALA A 547 -31.02 -0.01 4.81
CA ALA A 547 -31.12 -0.21 3.37
C ALA A 547 -31.71 0.99 2.63
N GLN A 548 -32.61 1.78 3.26
CA GLN A 548 -33.20 2.97 2.65
C GLN A 548 -32.20 4.13 2.61
N SER A 549 -31.56 4.42 3.75
CA SER A 549 -30.56 5.48 3.83
C SER A 549 -29.32 5.18 2.99
N TYR A 550 -28.89 3.92 2.96
CA TYR A 550 -27.77 3.47 2.14
C TYR A 550 -28.08 3.58 0.65
N ALA A 551 -29.26 3.13 0.20
CA ALA A 551 -29.65 3.23 -1.21
C ALA A 551 -29.73 4.70 -1.67
N ALA A 552 -30.19 5.61 -0.81
CA ALA A 552 -30.21 7.04 -1.10
C ALA A 552 -28.79 7.63 -1.23
N ALA A 553 -27.86 7.26 -0.35
CA ALA A 553 -26.47 7.70 -0.42
C ALA A 553 -25.72 7.13 -1.64
N ALA A 554 -25.90 5.84 -1.95
CA ALA A 554 -25.34 5.21 -3.16
C ALA A 554 -25.91 5.83 -4.45
N ALA A 555 -27.20 6.21 -4.46
CA ALA A 555 -27.78 6.94 -5.59
C ALA A 555 -27.22 8.36 -5.73
N ALA A 556 -26.85 9.01 -4.62
CA ALA A 556 -26.18 10.32 -4.62
C ALA A 556 -24.73 10.25 -5.11
N GLU A 557 -24.03 9.13 -4.91
CA GLU A 557 -22.69 8.85 -5.49
C GLU A 557 -22.72 8.73 -7.03
N VAL A 558 -23.86 8.28 -7.59
CA VAL A 558 -24.04 8.13 -9.04
C VAL A 558 -24.54 9.43 -9.69
N ALA A 559 -25.11 10.35 -8.92
CA ALA A 559 -25.51 11.66 -9.41
C ALA A 559 -24.30 12.60 -9.50
N PRO A 560 -24.15 13.41 -10.58
CA PRO A 560 -23.10 14.41 -10.63
C PRO A 560 -23.22 15.32 -9.41
N ALA A 561 -22.11 15.50 -8.69
CA ALA A 561 -22.09 16.31 -7.48
C ALA A 561 -22.71 17.69 -7.77
N PRO A 562 -23.71 18.15 -6.99
CA PRO A 562 -24.24 19.49 -7.17
C PRO A 562 -23.09 20.49 -7.01
N ALA A 563 -23.04 21.50 -7.87
CA ALA A 563 -22.06 22.58 -7.77
C ALA A 563 -22.09 23.15 -6.34
N LEU A 564 -21.02 22.93 -5.58
CA LEU A 564 -20.95 23.34 -4.18
C LEU A 564 -21.01 24.86 -4.12
N SER A 565 -22.05 25.38 -3.45
CA SER A 565 -22.10 26.80 -3.09
C SER A 565 -20.94 27.10 -2.15
N PRO A 566 -20.22 28.23 -2.32
CA PRO A 566 -19.13 28.58 -1.43
C PRO A 566 -19.63 28.66 0.01
N ALA A 567 -18.86 28.09 0.94
CA ALA A 567 -19.14 28.19 2.36
C ALA A 567 -19.31 29.66 2.77
N PRO A 568 -20.24 30.00 3.68
CA PRO A 568 -20.36 31.37 4.16
C PRO A 568 -19.04 31.81 4.81
N ALA A 569 -18.51 32.94 4.36
CA ALA A 569 -17.30 33.52 4.94
C ALA A 569 -17.47 33.73 6.45
N PRO A 570 -16.42 33.51 7.27
CA PRO A 570 -16.48 33.79 8.69
C PRO A 570 -16.76 35.28 8.92
N ALA A 571 -17.71 35.59 9.79
CA ALA A 571 -18.07 36.96 10.12
C ALA A 571 -16.86 37.70 10.72
N LEU A 572 -16.39 38.71 9.99
CA LEU A 572 -15.32 39.61 10.45
C LEU A 572 -15.87 40.59 11.48
N ALA A 573 -15.19 40.69 12.62
CA ALA A 573 -15.39 41.76 13.60
C ALA A 573 -15.05 43.13 12.98
N PRO A 574 -15.73 44.23 13.37
CA PRO A 574 -15.57 45.51 12.71
C PRO A 574 -14.27 46.18 13.15
N ALA A 575 -13.42 46.51 12.18
CA ALA A 575 -12.27 47.40 12.38
C ALA A 575 -12.40 48.64 11.48
N SER A 576 -12.06 49.76 12.11
CA SER A 576 -12.20 51.16 11.73
C SER A 576 -11.49 51.59 10.43
N ALA A 577 -12.09 52.59 9.78
CA ALA A 577 -11.65 53.17 8.51
C ALA A 577 -10.31 53.96 8.57
N PRO A 578 -9.55 53.95 7.45
CA PRO A 578 -8.66 55.06 7.11
C PRO A 578 -9.04 55.74 5.77
N GLY A 579 -8.64 57.02 5.67
CA GLY A 579 -9.06 58.02 4.68
C GLY A 579 -8.47 57.94 3.25
N PRO A 580 -8.68 58.99 2.43
CA PRO A 580 -8.81 58.84 0.97
C PRO A 580 -7.49 58.94 0.17
N ALA A 581 -7.65 58.48 -1.08
CA ALA A 581 -6.66 58.09 -2.07
C ALA A 581 -5.82 59.21 -2.70
N ASN A 582 -4.68 58.81 -3.25
CA ASN A 582 -3.99 59.51 -4.34
C ASN A 582 -3.74 58.54 -5.51
N SER A 583 -4.16 58.98 -6.70
CA SER A 583 -4.03 58.28 -7.99
C SER A 583 -2.58 58.19 -8.49
N PRO A 584 -2.25 57.19 -9.33
CA PRO A 584 -1.12 57.31 -10.25
C PRO A 584 -1.52 57.33 -11.72
N ARG A 585 -0.58 57.92 -12.45
CA ARG A 585 -0.58 58.43 -13.82
C ARG A 585 -0.11 57.35 -14.80
N ALA A 586 -0.64 57.38 -16.01
CA ALA A 586 -0.25 56.54 -17.14
C ALA A 586 1.21 56.78 -17.60
N ALA A 587 1.86 55.74 -18.10
CA ALA A 587 3.07 55.83 -18.92
C ALA A 587 3.11 54.70 -19.98
N ALA A 588 3.70 55.06 -21.12
CA ALA A 588 3.56 54.48 -22.44
C ALA A 588 4.42 53.23 -22.72
N GLY A 589 4.08 52.58 -23.84
CA GLY A 589 4.67 51.33 -24.34
C GLY A 589 6.12 51.40 -24.84
N SER A 590 6.65 50.22 -25.12
CA SER A 590 7.85 49.98 -25.95
C SER A 590 7.73 48.61 -26.64
N PRO A 591 8.40 48.41 -27.79
CA PRO A 591 7.87 47.60 -28.88
C PRO A 591 8.44 46.18 -28.99
N VAL A 592 7.66 45.36 -29.69
CA VAL A 592 7.86 43.94 -30.04
C VAL A 592 9.02 43.75 -31.03
N ILE A 593 9.89 42.78 -30.77
CA ILE A 593 10.96 42.30 -31.66
C ILE A 593 10.56 40.91 -32.20
N PRO A 594 10.54 40.66 -33.52
CA PRO A 594 10.22 39.35 -34.08
C PRO A 594 11.45 38.42 -34.19
N PRO A 595 11.27 37.09 -34.17
CA PRO A 595 12.37 36.12 -34.21
C PRO A 595 12.91 35.91 -35.63
N ARG A 596 14.23 35.68 -35.72
CA ARG A 596 14.95 35.39 -36.95
C ARG A 596 15.23 33.89 -37.05
N ALA A 597 14.80 33.27 -38.15
CA ALA A 597 15.09 31.89 -38.52
C ALA A 597 16.46 31.77 -39.22
N VAL A 598 17.19 30.68 -38.99
CA VAL A 598 18.19 30.12 -39.94
C VAL A 598 18.20 28.59 -39.84
N ASP A 599 18.31 28.00 -41.04
CA ASP A 599 18.13 26.62 -41.49
C ASP A 599 19.18 25.55 -41.11
N HIS A 600 18.74 24.31 -41.34
CA HIS A 600 19.40 23.00 -41.38
C HIS A 600 20.70 22.88 -42.21
N LYS A 601 21.58 21.91 -41.87
CA LYS A 601 21.88 20.60 -42.56
C LYS A 601 23.28 20.00 -42.17
N PRO A 602 23.72 18.78 -42.60
CA PRO A 602 24.13 17.69 -41.67
C PRO A 602 25.54 17.04 -41.88
N SER A 603 25.98 16.22 -40.88
CA SER A 603 26.89 15.02 -40.96
C SER A 603 28.33 15.19 -41.54
N PRO A 604 29.28 14.21 -41.50
CA PRO A 604 29.30 12.82 -40.96
C PRO A 604 30.62 12.34 -40.25
N ASN A 605 30.63 11.04 -39.85
CA ASN A 605 31.74 10.05 -39.88
C ASN A 605 32.64 9.73 -38.66
N LEU A 606 32.47 8.47 -38.21
CA LEU A 606 33.42 7.47 -37.70
C LEU A 606 34.59 7.18 -38.67
N PRO A 607 35.75 6.60 -38.24
CA PRO A 607 35.93 5.12 -38.17
C PRO A 607 36.85 4.64 -37.01
N GLN A 608 36.50 3.55 -36.29
CA GLN A 608 36.93 2.14 -36.42
C GLN A 608 38.23 1.70 -35.70
N HIS A 609 38.10 0.56 -35.00
CA HIS A 609 39.07 -0.55 -34.77
C HIS A 609 40.31 -0.27 -33.87
N ARG A 610 40.82 -1.18 -33.03
CA ARG A 610 40.92 -2.65 -33.10
C ARG A 610 41.37 -3.26 -31.75
N ASP A 611 40.90 -4.49 -31.49
CA ASP A 611 41.56 -5.69 -30.91
C ASP A 611 42.38 -5.64 -29.61
N GLY A 612 42.02 -6.57 -28.70
CA GLY A 612 42.95 -7.65 -28.33
C GLY A 612 43.24 -7.92 -26.84
N GLY A 613 42.83 -9.11 -26.38
CA GLY A 613 43.75 -9.95 -25.58
C GLY A 613 43.55 -10.02 -24.06
N LEU A 614 42.76 -11.01 -23.63
CA LEU A 614 42.97 -11.79 -22.40
C LEU A 614 44.37 -12.45 -22.42
N PRO A 615 45.01 -12.73 -21.25
CA PRO A 615 44.74 -14.01 -20.60
C PRO A 615 44.69 -13.99 -19.07
N SER A 616 44.09 -15.06 -18.58
CA SER A 616 44.01 -15.53 -17.21
C SER A 616 45.37 -15.88 -16.59
N SER A 617 45.47 -15.81 -15.26
CA SER A 617 46.07 -16.90 -14.48
C SER A 617 45.63 -16.86 -13.01
N ARG A 618 45.35 -18.07 -12.50
CA ARG A 618 45.08 -18.43 -11.11
C ARG A 618 46.35 -18.31 -10.28
N SER A 619 46.20 -18.03 -8.98
CA SER A 619 47.14 -18.48 -7.96
C SER A 619 46.41 -18.74 -6.65
N THR A 620 46.40 -20.02 -6.26
CA THR A 620 46.02 -20.57 -4.97
C THR A 620 47.27 -20.94 -4.18
N ALA A 621 47.40 -20.48 -2.94
CA ALA A 621 48.14 -21.06 -1.81
C ALA A 621 47.92 -20.11 -0.63
N GLY A 622 47.52 -20.48 0.59
CA GLY A 622 47.72 -21.68 1.38
C GLY A 622 48.11 -21.19 2.79
N PRO A 623 47.49 -21.70 3.89
CA PRO A 623 47.47 -21.02 5.18
C PRO A 623 48.65 -21.40 6.09
N ARG A 624 48.97 -20.53 7.08
CA ARG A 624 49.76 -20.90 8.26
C ARG A 624 49.08 -20.45 9.55
N ALA A 625 49.04 -21.39 10.48
CA ALA A 625 48.46 -21.34 11.81
C ALA A 625 49.43 -20.75 12.86
N ALA A 626 48.88 -20.28 14.00
CA ALA A 626 48.99 -20.92 15.32
C ALA A 626 49.07 -19.95 16.52
N GLY A 627 48.25 -20.24 17.55
CA GLY A 627 48.42 -19.94 18.99
C GLY A 627 47.78 -18.64 19.51
N HIS A 628 47.14 -18.55 20.68
CA HIS A 628 46.78 -19.47 21.78
C HIS A 628 45.90 -18.70 22.80
N LEU A 629 45.02 -19.40 23.55
CA LEU A 629 44.47 -19.10 24.91
C LEU A 629 43.69 -17.77 25.10
N THR A 630 42.46 -17.69 25.63
CA THR A 630 41.77 -18.27 26.81
C THR A 630 40.24 -18.20 26.55
N GLY A 631 39.29 -18.96 27.13
CA GLY A 631 39.23 -19.70 28.37
C GLY A 631 38.20 -19.07 29.33
N LEU A 632 36.98 -19.65 29.36
CA LEU A 632 36.05 -19.70 30.51
C LEU A 632 35.11 -18.50 30.80
N LEU A 633 33.85 -18.56 30.32
CA LEU A 633 32.63 -18.13 31.06
C LEU A 633 31.35 -18.44 30.22
N CYS A 634 30.73 -19.62 30.38
CA CYS A 634 29.31 -19.85 30.04
C CYS A 634 28.81 -21.26 30.37
N ILE A 635 29.07 -21.75 31.59
CA ILE A 635 28.44 -22.99 32.10
C ILE A 635 27.94 -22.73 33.53
N ILE A 636 26.94 -21.87 33.70
CA ILE A 636 26.16 -21.74 34.96
C ILE A 636 24.65 -21.58 34.72
N LEU A 637 24.15 -21.28 33.52
CA LEU A 637 22.70 -21.08 33.31
C LEU A 637 21.89 -22.32 32.85
N LEU A 638 22.52 -23.50 32.74
CA LEU A 638 21.82 -24.72 32.27
C LEU A 638 21.35 -25.68 33.38
N LEU A 639 21.42 -25.29 34.66
CA LEU A 639 21.04 -26.16 35.80
C LEU A 639 19.83 -25.70 36.63
N PHE A 640 19.08 -24.68 36.20
CA PHE A 640 17.95 -24.14 36.98
C PHE A 640 16.53 -24.44 36.43
N VAL A 641 16.38 -25.18 35.33
CA VAL A 641 15.04 -25.46 34.73
C VAL A 641 14.57 -26.91 34.91
N LEU A 642 15.37 -27.80 35.53
CA LEU A 642 15.00 -29.22 35.72
C LEU A 642 14.59 -29.61 37.16
N HIS A 643 14.09 -28.67 37.97
CA HIS A 643 13.71 -28.96 39.37
C HIS A 643 12.41 -28.32 39.86
N GLN A 644 11.37 -28.29 39.01
CA GLN A 644 9.99 -28.03 39.46
C GLN A 644 8.99 -28.93 38.70
N HIS A 645 9.10 -30.23 38.93
CA HIS A 645 8.00 -31.18 38.74
C HIS A 645 8.05 -32.19 39.90
N LYS A 646 7.28 -31.90 40.96
CA LYS A 646 6.68 -32.80 41.97
C LYS A 646 6.43 -32.05 43.28
N ALA A 647 5.21 -31.55 43.45
CA ALA A 647 4.43 -31.52 44.69
C ALA A 647 3.04 -30.98 44.37
#